data_AF-A0A545VQD9-F1
#
_entry.id   AF-A0A545VQD9-F1
#
_cell.length_a   1.000
_cell.length_b   1.000
_cell.length_c   1.000
_cell.angle_alpha   90.00
_cell.angle_beta   90.00
_cell.angle_gamma   90.00
#
_symmetry.space_group_name_H-M   'P 1'
#
loop_
_entity.id
_entity.type
_entity.pdbx_description
1 polymer ?
#
loop_
_entity_poly.entity_id
_entity_poly.type
_entity_poly.pdbx_seq_one_letter_code
_entity_poly.pdbx_strand_id
1 'polypeptide(L)'
;MGDPGSSDMPIEAAPPASKAQAARRGSLRETSLETPAKAAPLRGYGIDYRVDPTVSFAEFRYWAKVEREEEREAERLYLERRGPMTLTKMIKSRFSKGVHHDNKKMDQQDAARIPGPSTEEKGGSEHTSIAGRFKGVLNKSSSGGDEKDEARENKALAASALNEDKNAPSVAHGDSSSASLDEEWKTAARALRTAGWSSIFFLVTTDILGWSGTPFVFASVGYGTGVALYVVFGIAASLSGLMLWKIFTTLDSSRYPMLSYGDIFFRIFGPKTRHFINVTQSLQQFCTVMVLIFSKGRIISLLAGPHLCFIVCMIIIMAIGMVFGSIRSLQRLGWICNLSVWFNIISFISIMVAVAKYDIYYPPIFGSTILPKQKNPVKTFAGLVPDAYQQQARGFAGIFNGVDNMVYAYSGAILFVSFMSEMRHPMDFWKGMICAQAFICIVYLFFGLFVYSYFGQYSASVIYQVINPAGLRTFNNVLNLLTGLIAAILYFHVGMKTVYIEVFQEVFKFPPIATKRGKWMWFALGPLYWIVAFLIAAAVPNLNGIVGFVGGLFAVNFSYSFPGIAYLGWSVQSAAELPGEGFNPETGESVVHDSGTKRWARGFMKRWYIHIPCTIYVLAGLATSGMGTWAAVEGLIEVFGPGGTVATSYGCRSPVWG
;
A
#
# COMPACT_ATOMS: atom_id res chain seq x y z
N MET A 1 86.16 -19.11 26.76
CA MET A 1 85.38 -20.33 26.53
C MET A 1 84.25 -19.96 25.58
N GLY A 2 84.16 -20.43 24.34
CA GLY A 2 85.08 -21.24 23.54
C GLY A 2 84.38 -21.57 22.21
N ASP A 3 84.98 -21.17 21.08
CA ASP A 3 84.58 -21.59 19.72
C ASP A 3 84.95 -23.09 19.51
N PRO A 4 84.35 -23.86 18.57
CA PRO A 4 84.26 -23.58 17.12
C PRO A 4 82.87 -23.93 16.48
N GLY A 5 82.61 -23.79 15.17
CA GLY A 5 83.35 -23.19 14.04
C GLY A 5 82.94 -23.78 12.67
N SER A 6 82.94 -22.92 11.62
CA SER A 6 82.86 -23.18 10.16
C SER A 6 81.61 -23.93 9.62
N SER A 7 81.23 -23.96 8.33
CA SER A 7 81.78 -23.50 7.02
C SER A 7 80.65 -23.62 5.96
N ASP A 8 80.53 -22.93 4.82
CA ASP A 8 81.27 -21.80 4.18
C ASP A 8 80.39 -21.19 3.04
N MET A 9 80.90 -20.19 2.29
CA MET A 9 80.31 -19.65 1.04
C MET A 9 80.95 -20.30 -0.22
N PRO A 10 80.47 -20.04 -1.47
CA PRO A 10 80.88 -18.82 -2.19
C PRO A 10 79.85 -18.18 -3.15
N ILE A 11 80.14 -16.95 -3.57
CA ILE A 11 79.56 -16.26 -4.73
C ILE A 11 80.37 -16.66 -5.97
N GLU A 12 79.74 -16.93 -7.11
CA GLU A 12 80.45 -17.04 -8.40
C GLU A 12 79.66 -16.44 -9.58
N ALA A 13 80.38 -16.00 -10.61
CA ALA A 13 79.90 -15.11 -11.66
C ALA A 13 79.56 -15.81 -13.00
N ALA A 14 78.93 -15.07 -13.91
CA ALA A 14 78.50 -15.57 -15.22
C ALA A 14 79.63 -15.68 -16.26
N PRO A 15 79.51 -16.66 -17.19
CA PRO A 15 79.91 -16.46 -18.59
C PRO A 15 78.86 -17.07 -19.58
N PRO A 16 79.09 -17.11 -20.90
CA PRO A 16 78.91 -15.97 -21.80
C PRO A 16 77.88 -16.23 -22.93
N ALA A 17 77.48 -15.18 -23.65
CA ALA A 17 76.56 -15.29 -24.78
C ALA A 17 77.20 -15.89 -26.05
N SER A 18 76.48 -16.78 -26.75
CA SER A 18 76.79 -17.11 -28.16
C SER A 18 75.60 -17.66 -28.95
N LYS A 19 75.33 -17.03 -30.11
CA LYS A 19 74.69 -17.61 -31.32
C LYS A 19 73.22 -18.06 -31.28
N ALA A 20 72.30 -17.10 -31.40
CA ALA A 20 71.02 -17.29 -32.13
C ALA A 20 70.37 -16.02 -32.73
N GLN A 21 71.06 -14.86 -32.75
CA GLN A 21 70.56 -13.65 -33.45
C GLN A 21 70.96 -13.63 -34.94
N ALA A 22 70.36 -14.50 -35.76
CA ALA A 22 70.49 -14.43 -37.23
C ALA A 22 69.39 -15.20 -38.02
N ALA A 23 68.19 -15.37 -37.48
CA ALA A 23 67.06 -16.01 -38.18
C ALA A 23 65.90 -15.02 -38.37
N ARG A 24 65.95 -14.33 -39.53
CA ARG A 24 64.93 -13.48 -40.19
C ARG A 24 63.51 -13.58 -39.60
N ARG A 25 62.95 -12.44 -39.16
CA ARG A 25 61.98 -11.66 -39.97
C ARG A 25 60.94 -12.53 -40.69
N GLY A 26 59.83 -12.79 -39.99
CA GLY A 26 58.59 -13.34 -40.54
C GLY A 26 57.51 -13.35 -39.46
N SER A 27 56.26 -13.07 -39.82
CA SER A 27 55.08 -13.14 -38.92
C SER A 27 55.07 -12.18 -37.72
N LEU A 28 54.91 -10.88 -38.00
CA LEU A 28 54.02 -10.07 -37.17
C LEU A 28 52.61 -10.67 -37.32
N ARG A 29 52.12 -11.34 -36.28
CA ARG A 29 50.75 -11.85 -36.22
C ARG A 29 50.10 -11.28 -34.97
N GLU A 30 48.96 -10.65 -35.16
CA GLU A 30 48.25 -9.93 -34.12
C GLU A 30 47.96 -10.86 -32.93
N THR A 31 48.47 -10.50 -31.75
CA THR A 31 47.87 -10.95 -30.49
C THR A 31 46.52 -10.26 -30.39
N SER A 32 45.49 -10.93 -30.91
CA SER A 32 44.10 -10.58 -30.68
C SER A 32 43.88 -10.40 -29.18
N LEU A 33 43.40 -9.22 -28.77
CA LEU A 33 42.84 -9.08 -27.43
C LEU A 33 41.77 -10.16 -27.26
N GLU A 34 41.86 -10.93 -26.17
CA GLU A 34 40.73 -11.75 -25.75
C GLU A 34 39.58 -10.81 -25.37
N THR A 35 38.63 -10.67 -26.29
CA THR A 35 37.34 -10.05 -26.00
C THR A 35 36.77 -10.75 -24.76
N PRO A 36 36.39 -10.02 -23.69
CA PRO A 36 35.80 -10.66 -22.52
C PRO A 36 34.61 -11.51 -22.97
N ALA A 37 34.49 -12.70 -22.37
CA ALA A 37 33.47 -13.67 -22.73
C ALA A 37 32.10 -12.98 -22.76
N LYS A 38 31.32 -13.25 -23.82
CA LYS A 38 29.98 -12.66 -24.03
C LYS A 38 29.22 -12.63 -22.71
N ALA A 39 28.92 -11.42 -22.23
CA ALA A 39 28.07 -11.24 -21.06
C ALA A 39 26.81 -12.09 -21.24
N ALA A 40 26.46 -12.87 -20.22
CA ALA A 40 25.25 -13.67 -20.29
C ALA A 40 24.07 -12.72 -20.54
N PRO A 41 23.18 -13.00 -21.50
CA PRO A 41 22.09 -12.09 -21.80
C PRO A 41 21.27 -11.91 -20.53
N LEU A 42 21.26 -10.68 -20.00
CA LEU A 42 20.51 -10.31 -18.82
C LEU A 42 19.05 -10.76 -19.02
N ARG A 43 18.48 -11.37 -17.97
CA ARG A 43 17.08 -11.83 -18.00
C ARG A 43 16.16 -10.69 -18.45
N GLY A 44 15.08 -11.07 -19.14
CA GLY A 44 14.07 -10.13 -19.58
C GLY A 44 13.51 -9.30 -18.42
N TYR A 45 12.98 -8.13 -18.76
CA TYR A 45 12.56 -7.11 -17.81
C TYR A 45 11.09 -6.76 -17.99
N GLY A 46 10.47 -6.21 -16.94
CA GLY A 46 9.09 -5.75 -16.97
C GLY A 46 8.15 -6.53 -16.05
N ILE A 47 6.84 -6.29 -16.21
CA ILE A 47 5.80 -6.76 -15.28
C ILE A 47 5.77 -8.30 -15.16
N ASP A 48 6.01 -9.02 -16.25
CA ASP A 48 5.94 -10.49 -16.27
C ASP A 48 7.07 -11.14 -15.45
N TYR A 49 8.24 -10.50 -15.37
CA TYR A 49 9.39 -10.98 -14.62
C TYR A 49 9.36 -10.60 -13.13
N ARG A 50 8.36 -9.80 -12.69
CA ARG A 50 8.14 -9.42 -11.28
C ARG A 50 8.07 -10.62 -10.33
N VAL A 51 7.50 -11.72 -10.83
CA VAL A 51 7.14 -12.92 -10.07
C VAL A 51 7.86 -14.17 -10.59
N ASP A 52 8.98 -13.99 -11.30
CA ASP A 52 9.84 -15.07 -11.77
C ASP A 52 10.55 -15.75 -10.57
N PRO A 53 10.28 -17.04 -10.29
CA PRO A 53 10.86 -17.74 -9.15
C PRO A 53 12.37 -18.03 -9.29
N THR A 54 12.96 -17.76 -10.46
CA THR A 54 14.40 -17.97 -10.72
C THR A 54 15.27 -16.77 -10.35
N VAL A 55 14.66 -15.60 -10.07
CA VAL A 55 15.35 -14.37 -9.65
C VAL A 55 15.77 -14.47 -8.19
N SER A 56 17.05 -14.24 -7.91
CA SER A 56 17.61 -14.40 -6.56
C SER A 56 17.35 -13.18 -5.66
N PHE A 57 17.35 -13.37 -4.34
CA PHE A 57 17.29 -12.25 -3.38
C PHE A 57 18.44 -11.24 -3.59
N ALA A 58 19.64 -11.73 -3.92
CA ALA A 58 20.79 -10.89 -4.23
C ALA A 58 20.58 -10.06 -5.51
N GLU A 59 19.95 -10.64 -6.54
CA GLU A 59 19.61 -9.97 -7.80
C GLU A 59 18.58 -8.86 -7.57
N PHE A 60 17.48 -9.13 -6.85
CA PHE A 60 16.49 -8.10 -6.48
C PHE A 60 17.17 -6.92 -5.75
N ARG A 61 18.01 -7.22 -4.76
CA ARG A 61 18.71 -6.19 -3.97
C ARG A 61 19.76 -5.42 -4.76
N TYR A 62 20.45 -6.06 -5.72
CA TYR A 62 21.38 -5.40 -6.62
C TYR A 62 20.66 -4.36 -7.49
N TRP A 63 19.62 -4.78 -8.24
CA TRP A 63 18.88 -3.88 -9.12
C TRP A 63 18.14 -2.78 -8.36
N ALA A 64 17.63 -3.06 -7.16
CA ALA A 64 17.07 -2.04 -6.29
C ALA A 64 18.12 -1.01 -5.85
N LYS A 65 19.34 -1.44 -5.50
CA LYS A 65 20.42 -0.51 -5.12
C LYS A 65 20.79 0.43 -6.27
N VAL A 66 20.94 -0.11 -7.49
CA VAL A 66 21.21 0.67 -8.71
C VAL A 66 20.10 1.70 -8.95
N GLU A 67 18.83 1.29 -8.90
CA GLU A 67 17.68 2.20 -9.05
C GLU A 67 17.70 3.34 -8.01
N ARG A 68 18.05 3.06 -6.74
CA ARG A 68 18.15 4.11 -5.70
C ARG A 68 19.38 5.00 -5.86
N GLU A 69 20.37 4.62 -6.65
CA GLU A 69 21.51 5.47 -6.99
C GLU A 69 21.11 6.39 -8.17
N GLU A 70 20.53 5.83 -9.23
CA GLU A 70 19.93 6.59 -10.35
C GLU A 70 18.87 7.61 -9.89
N GLU A 71 17.95 7.25 -8.98
CA GLU A 71 16.93 8.16 -8.44
C GLU A 71 17.55 9.33 -7.65
N ARG A 72 18.64 9.10 -6.91
CA ARG A 72 19.33 10.15 -6.13
C ARG A 72 20.09 11.12 -7.02
N GLU A 73 20.65 10.63 -8.13
CA GLU A 73 21.28 11.49 -9.14
C GLU A 73 20.24 12.31 -9.91
N ALA A 74 19.14 11.68 -10.33
CA ALA A 74 18.02 12.38 -10.97
C ALA A 74 17.38 13.45 -10.06
N GLU A 75 17.28 13.19 -8.74
CA GLU A 75 16.83 14.17 -7.77
C GLU A 75 17.83 15.33 -7.59
N ARG A 76 19.13 15.04 -7.53
CA ARG A 76 20.19 16.07 -7.46
C ARG A 76 20.12 17.00 -8.66
N LEU A 77 20.11 16.46 -9.88
CA LEU A 77 20.00 17.22 -11.13
C LEU A 77 18.70 18.05 -11.18
N TYR A 78 17.59 17.51 -10.68
CA TYR A 78 16.33 18.24 -10.59
C TYR A 78 16.40 19.43 -9.60
N LEU A 79 17.03 19.24 -8.43
CA LEU A 79 17.20 20.30 -7.43
C LEU A 79 18.13 21.41 -7.93
N GLU A 80 19.24 21.04 -8.60
CA GLU A 80 20.17 21.97 -9.24
C GLU A 80 19.48 22.81 -10.31
N ARG A 81 18.72 22.18 -11.23
CA ARG A 81 17.93 22.92 -12.24
C ARG A 81 16.83 23.81 -11.64
N ARG A 82 16.22 23.42 -10.52
CA ARG A 82 15.09 24.14 -9.89
C ARG A 82 15.52 25.40 -9.13
N GLY A 83 16.71 25.38 -8.54
CA GLY A 83 17.25 26.45 -7.70
C GLY A 83 16.49 26.65 -6.36
N PRO A 84 16.86 27.67 -5.57
CA PRO A 84 16.34 27.85 -4.21
C PRO A 84 14.83 28.16 -4.16
N MET A 85 14.19 27.61 -3.13
CA MET A 85 12.75 27.66 -2.90
C MET A 85 12.35 28.86 -2.05
N THR A 86 11.80 29.90 -2.68
CA THR A 86 11.09 30.98 -1.98
C THR A 86 9.68 30.53 -1.58
N LEU A 87 9.11 31.13 -0.52
CA LEU A 87 7.78 30.78 0.01
C LEU A 87 6.69 30.77 -1.10
N THR A 88 6.73 31.75 -1.99
CA THR A 88 5.82 31.89 -3.13
C THR A 88 5.99 30.75 -4.15
N LYS A 89 7.23 30.33 -4.46
CA LYS A 89 7.50 29.15 -5.30
C LYS A 89 7.02 27.86 -4.62
N MET A 90 7.15 27.77 -3.30
CA MET A 90 6.70 26.62 -2.52
C MET A 90 5.18 26.44 -2.63
N ILE A 91 4.39 27.50 -2.35
CA ILE A 91 2.93 27.50 -2.51
C ILE A 91 2.53 27.22 -3.97
N LYS A 92 3.14 27.90 -4.95
CA LYS A 92 2.81 27.71 -6.37
C LYS A 92 3.12 26.29 -6.87
N SER A 93 4.17 25.65 -6.35
CA SER A 93 4.51 24.25 -6.69
C SER A 93 3.53 23.23 -6.11
N ARG A 94 2.77 23.56 -5.05
CA ARG A 94 1.72 22.69 -4.48
C ARG A 94 0.49 22.57 -5.37
N PHE A 95 0.33 23.48 -6.34
CA PHE A 95 -0.76 23.49 -7.32
C PHE A 95 -0.26 23.34 -8.79
N SER A 96 1.02 23.03 -9.02
CA SER A 96 1.51 22.76 -10.39
C SER A 96 1.03 21.38 -10.87
N LYS A 97 0.88 21.21 -12.19
CA LYS A 97 0.43 19.95 -12.85
C LYS A 97 1.51 18.84 -12.85
N GLY A 98 2.26 18.71 -11.76
CA GLY A 98 3.31 17.71 -11.56
C GLY A 98 4.65 18.04 -12.24
N VAL A 99 5.70 17.34 -11.78
CA VAL A 99 7.08 17.67 -12.18
C VAL A 99 7.40 17.34 -13.64
N HIS A 100 6.66 16.45 -14.32
CA HIS A 100 6.83 16.30 -15.77
C HIS A 100 6.39 17.55 -16.55
N HIS A 101 5.43 18.31 -16.03
CA HIS A 101 5.00 19.58 -16.61
C HIS A 101 5.95 20.73 -16.22
N ASP A 102 6.56 20.67 -15.03
CA ASP A 102 7.61 21.62 -14.64
C ASP A 102 8.92 21.35 -15.39
N ASN A 103 9.36 20.09 -15.54
CA ASN A 103 10.50 19.71 -16.38
C ASN A 103 10.26 20.13 -17.83
N LYS A 104 9.10 19.80 -18.44
CA LYS A 104 8.79 20.29 -19.81
C LYS A 104 8.83 21.82 -19.93
N LYS A 105 8.42 22.57 -18.90
CA LYS A 105 8.58 24.03 -18.87
C LYS A 105 10.04 24.47 -18.76
N MET A 106 10.85 23.76 -17.98
CA MET A 106 12.27 24.03 -17.81
C MET A 106 13.04 23.69 -19.09
N ASP A 107 12.79 22.53 -19.69
CA ASP A 107 13.35 22.14 -21.00
C ASP A 107 12.92 23.13 -22.11
N GLN A 108 11.68 23.64 -22.09
CA GLN A 108 11.23 24.73 -22.97
C GLN A 108 11.94 26.07 -22.70
N GLN A 109 12.25 26.39 -21.44
CA GLN A 109 12.99 27.60 -21.06
C GLN A 109 14.49 27.50 -21.40
N ASP A 110 15.08 26.31 -21.27
CA ASP A 110 16.46 26.03 -21.61
C ASP A 110 16.66 25.98 -23.13
N ALA A 111 15.72 25.37 -23.88
CA ALA A 111 15.69 25.44 -25.34
C ALA A 111 15.53 26.89 -25.87
N ALA A 112 14.83 27.75 -25.14
CA ALA A 112 14.71 29.18 -25.45
C ALA A 112 15.95 30.02 -25.05
N ARG A 113 16.93 29.43 -24.35
CA ARG A 113 18.17 30.11 -23.91
C ARG A 113 19.38 29.84 -24.81
N ILE A 114 19.30 28.91 -25.76
CA ILE A 114 20.39 28.62 -26.69
C ILE A 114 20.39 29.71 -27.78
N PRO A 115 21.44 30.54 -27.91
CA PRO A 115 21.57 31.45 -29.04
C PRO A 115 21.84 30.62 -30.30
N GLY A 116 21.09 30.87 -31.38
CA GLY A 116 21.41 30.28 -32.68
C GLY A 116 22.78 30.77 -33.18
N PRO A 117 23.53 29.98 -33.95
CA PRO A 117 24.84 30.37 -34.45
C PRO A 117 24.72 31.63 -35.33
N SER A 118 25.53 32.64 -35.03
CA SER A 118 25.61 33.89 -35.78
C SER A 118 26.08 33.64 -37.22
N THR A 119 25.36 34.20 -38.17
CA THR A 119 25.70 34.15 -39.60
C THR A 119 26.92 34.99 -39.92
N GLU A 120 28.10 34.36 -40.06
CA GLU A 120 29.24 34.95 -40.78
C GLU A 120 30.24 33.87 -41.20
N GLU A 121 30.04 33.30 -42.40
CA GLU A 121 31.06 33.13 -43.45
C GLU A 121 30.44 32.45 -44.70
N LYS A 122 30.71 33.00 -45.88
CA LYS A 122 30.39 32.38 -47.19
C LYS A 122 31.70 32.00 -47.86
N GLY A 123 31.98 30.71 -48.04
CA GLY A 123 33.16 30.29 -48.81
C GLY A 123 33.41 28.80 -48.94
N GLY A 124 32.85 28.17 -49.98
CA GLY A 124 33.55 27.10 -50.71
C GLY A 124 33.38 25.63 -50.29
N SER A 125 32.95 24.83 -51.28
CA SER A 125 33.08 23.37 -51.40
C SER A 125 32.10 22.46 -50.63
N GLU A 126 31.90 21.29 -51.23
CA GLU A 126 30.80 20.36 -50.99
C GLU A 126 31.02 19.46 -49.77
N HIS A 127 29.95 19.15 -49.02
CA HIS A 127 29.66 17.77 -48.63
C HIS A 127 28.19 17.61 -48.26
N THR A 128 27.51 16.66 -48.91
CA THR A 128 26.07 16.44 -48.83
C THR A 128 25.64 15.87 -47.47
N SER A 129 24.76 16.56 -46.74
CA SER A 129 24.18 16.06 -45.48
C SER A 129 22.65 16.02 -45.51
N ILE A 130 22.08 14.95 -44.95
CA ILE A 130 20.66 14.59 -45.03
C ILE A 130 19.86 15.39 -43.98
N ALA A 131 19.46 16.62 -44.33
CA ALA A 131 18.70 17.52 -43.46
C ALA A 131 17.45 18.14 -44.14
N GLY A 132 16.89 17.46 -45.15
CA GLY A 132 15.86 17.99 -46.05
C GLY A 132 14.50 17.30 -46.01
N ARG A 133 13.95 16.92 -44.85
CA ARG A 133 12.62 16.25 -44.80
C ARG A 133 11.68 16.58 -43.63
N PHE A 134 11.93 17.62 -42.84
CA PHE A 134 11.09 17.95 -41.66
C PHE A 134 10.73 19.43 -41.51
N LYS A 135 10.36 20.10 -42.62
CA LYS A 135 9.91 21.52 -42.62
C LYS A 135 8.61 21.77 -43.41
N GLY A 136 7.77 20.74 -43.56
CA GLY A 136 6.62 20.74 -44.49
C GLY A 136 5.23 20.49 -43.91
N VAL A 137 5.03 20.44 -42.58
CA VAL A 137 3.69 20.22 -41.97
C VAL A 137 3.52 21.02 -40.67
N LEU A 138 3.36 22.34 -40.75
CA LEU A 138 2.80 23.19 -39.67
C LEU A 138 2.63 24.65 -40.13
N ASN A 139 1.66 24.92 -41.02
CA ASN A 139 1.15 26.30 -41.18
C ASN A 139 -0.25 26.38 -41.82
N LYS A 140 -1.29 26.25 -40.98
CA LYS A 140 -2.71 26.66 -41.12
C LYS A 140 -3.41 26.17 -39.84
N SER A 141 -4.29 26.90 -39.16
CA SER A 141 -4.89 28.21 -39.42
C SER A 141 -5.43 28.81 -38.11
N SER A 142 -5.44 30.14 -37.98
CA SER A 142 -6.07 30.85 -36.86
C SER A 142 -7.49 31.35 -37.21
N SER A 143 -8.52 30.94 -36.47
CA SER A 143 -9.69 31.79 -36.07
C SER A 143 -10.80 31.01 -35.34
N GLY A 144 -11.23 31.53 -34.17
CA GLY A 144 -12.62 31.47 -33.67
C GLY A 144 -13.17 30.19 -32.99
N GLY A 145 -13.61 30.35 -31.73
CA GLY A 145 -14.74 29.59 -31.15
C GLY A 145 -14.44 28.63 -29.99
N ASP A 146 -14.73 29.06 -28.75
CA ASP A 146 -14.46 28.36 -27.47
C ASP A 146 -15.31 27.09 -27.16
N GLU A 147 -15.84 26.38 -28.17
CA GLU A 147 -16.71 25.20 -27.98
C GLU A 147 -16.18 23.89 -28.62
N LYS A 148 -14.94 23.88 -29.15
CA LYS A 148 -14.39 22.71 -29.86
C LYS A 148 -13.28 21.95 -29.14
N ASP A 149 -12.75 22.46 -28.03
CA ASP A 149 -11.62 21.81 -27.35
C ASP A 149 -12.04 20.60 -26.49
N GLU A 150 -13.18 20.63 -25.80
CA GLU A 150 -13.67 19.45 -25.06
C GLU A 150 -13.95 18.24 -25.98
N ALA A 151 -14.47 18.48 -27.19
CA ALA A 151 -14.70 17.42 -28.17
C ALA A 151 -13.39 16.82 -28.71
N ARG A 152 -12.30 17.60 -28.73
CA ARG A 152 -10.98 17.18 -29.19
C ARG A 152 -10.17 16.48 -28.10
N GLU A 153 -10.28 16.94 -26.85
CA GLU A 153 -9.69 16.29 -25.68
C GLU A 153 -10.34 14.92 -25.43
N ASN A 154 -11.67 14.82 -25.52
CA ASN A 154 -12.38 13.53 -25.44
C ASN A 154 -12.00 12.56 -26.57
N LYS A 155 -11.71 13.05 -27.79
CA LYS A 155 -11.19 12.20 -28.88
C LYS A 155 -9.74 11.77 -28.68
N ALA A 156 -8.90 12.61 -28.07
CA ALA A 156 -7.53 12.24 -27.72
C ALA A 156 -7.49 11.19 -26.59
N LEU A 157 -8.32 11.36 -25.56
CA LEU A 157 -8.50 10.39 -24.47
C LEU A 157 -9.09 9.05 -24.95
N ALA A 158 -10.07 9.09 -25.87
CA ALA A 158 -10.61 7.89 -26.50
C ALA A 158 -9.57 7.16 -27.37
N ALA A 159 -8.69 7.90 -28.08
CA ALA A 159 -7.61 7.34 -28.87
C ALA A 159 -6.50 6.73 -27.99
N SER A 160 -6.18 7.32 -26.83
CA SER A 160 -5.24 6.71 -25.88
C SER A 160 -5.77 5.43 -25.25
N ALA A 161 -7.10 5.32 -25.04
CA ALA A 161 -7.74 4.14 -24.45
C ALA A 161 -7.96 2.97 -25.44
N LEU A 162 -7.56 3.10 -26.71
CA LEU A 162 -7.74 2.09 -27.76
C LEU A 162 -6.43 1.47 -28.28
N ASN A 163 -5.26 1.97 -27.85
CA ASN A 163 -3.95 1.51 -28.32
C ASN A 163 -3.15 0.69 -27.28
N GLU A 164 -3.78 0.23 -26.20
CA GLU A 164 -3.13 -0.48 -25.08
C GLU A 164 -2.71 -1.94 -25.37
N ASP A 165 -2.99 -2.50 -26.55
CA ASP A 165 -2.90 -3.96 -26.80
C ASP A 165 -2.23 -4.37 -28.13
N LYS A 166 -1.55 -3.45 -28.85
CA LYS A 166 -0.77 -3.78 -30.07
C LYS A 166 0.49 -2.95 -30.23
N ASN A 167 1.58 -3.43 -29.62
CA ASN A 167 2.91 -3.57 -30.21
C ASN A 167 3.90 -4.06 -29.14
N ALA A 168 3.98 -5.37 -28.95
CA ALA A 168 5.21 -5.98 -28.45
C ALA A 168 6.17 -6.06 -29.65
N PRO A 169 7.35 -5.40 -29.64
CA PRO A 169 8.30 -5.52 -30.72
C PRO A 169 8.82 -6.96 -30.79
N SER A 170 8.68 -7.61 -31.95
CA SER A 170 9.30 -8.90 -32.20
C SER A 170 10.82 -8.75 -32.16
N VAL A 171 11.50 -9.63 -31.41
CA VAL A 171 12.96 -9.60 -31.21
C VAL A 171 13.70 -9.57 -32.55
N ALA A 172 14.52 -8.54 -32.75
CA ALA A 172 15.50 -8.45 -33.83
C ALA A 172 16.86 -8.07 -33.21
N HIS A 173 17.89 -8.86 -33.51
CA HIS A 173 19.22 -8.70 -32.92
C HIS A 173 19.91 -7.41 -33.38
N GLY A 174 20.45 -6.66 -32.42
CA GLY A 174 21.32 -5.49 -32.65
C GLY A 174 21.60 -4.75 -31.35
N ASP A 175 22.83 -4.83 -30.85
CA ASP A 175 23.24 -4.46 -29.47
C ASP A 175 23.14 -2.96 -29.12
N SER A 176 22.63 -2.11 -30.02
CA SER A 176 22.44 -0.67 -29.79
C SER A 176 20.99 -0.25 -29.50
N SER A 177 19.98 -1.13 -29.71
CA SER A 177 18.57 -0.78 -29.51
C SER A 177 18.03 -1.06 -28.10
N SER A 178 18.65 -2.00 -27.38
CA SER A 178 18.27 -2.38 -26.01
C SER A 178 18.43 -1.21 -25.04
N ALA A 179 19.58 -0.52 -25.05
CA ALA A 179 19.84 0.60 -24.16
C ALA A 179 18.84 1.76 -24.31
N SER A 180 18.45 2.10 -25.54
CA SER A 180 17.44 3.14 -25.79
C SER A 180 16.03 2.71 -25.35
N LEU A 181 15.66 1.45 -25.58
CA LEU A 181 14.37 0.91 -25.13
C LEU A 181 14.31 0.78 -23.61
N ASP A 182 15.43 0.48 -22.95
CA ASP A 182 15.55 0.42 -21.50
C ASP A 182 15.37 1.82 -20.87
N GLU A 183 15.97 2.87 -21.45
CA GLU A 183 15.74 4.25 -20.99
C GLU A 183 14.31 4.73 -21.25
N GLU A 184 13.72 4.40 -22.41
CA GLU A 184 12.31 4.70 -22.70
C GLU A 184 11.38 3.98 -21.71
N TRP A 185 11.59 2.69 -21.44
CA TRP A 185 10.81 1.91 -20.47
C TRP A 185 10.97 2.46 -19.05
N LYS A 186 12.21 2.72 -18.59
CA LYS A 186 12.47 3.37 -17.29
C LYS A 186 11.81 4.73 -17.19
N THR A 187 11.77 5.50 -18.29
CA THR A 187 11.13 6.82 -18.32
C THR A 187 9.61 6.70 -18.28
N ALA A 188 9.01 5.74 -18.99
CA ALA A 188 7.59 5.45 -18.94
C ALA A 188 7.15 4.94 -17.56
N ALA A 189 7.89 3.99 -16.96
CA ALA A 189 7.64 3.49 -15.62
C ALA A 189 7.74 4.59 -14.55
N ARG A 190 8.72 5.49 -14.66
CA ARG A 190 8.83 6.67 -13.79
C ARG A 190 7.74 7.72 -14.05
N ALA A 191 7.22 7.83 -15.28
CA ALA A 191 6.12 8.75 -15.61
C ALA A 191 4.75 8.30 -15.04
N LEU A 192 4.55 7.00 -14.80
CA LEU A 192 3.37 6.47 -14.10
C LEU A 192 3.37 6.84 -12.60
N ARG A 193 4.55 7.04 -12.01
CA ARG A 193 4.75 7.39 -10.59
C ARG A 193 4.49 8.87 -10.33
N THR A 194 3.24 9.22 -10.05
CA THR A 194 2.79 10.63 -9.93
C THR A 194 2.65 11.14 -8.50
N ALA A 195 2.60 10.27 -7.48
CA ALA A 195 2.32 10.68 -6.10
C ALA A 195 3.56 11.30 -5.40
N GLY A 196 3.37 12.44 -4.76
CA GLY A 196 4.35 13.05 -3.83
C GLY A 196 4.06 12.71 -2.37
N TRP A 197 5.00 13.00 -1.46
CA TRP A 197 4.86 12.66 -0.02
C TRP A 197 3.57 13.22 0.62
N SER A 198 3.13 14.42 0.21
CA SER A 198 1.88 15.00 0.73
C SER A 198 0.62 14.31 0.20
N SER A 199 0.70 13.67 -0.98
CA SER A 199 -0.37 12.80 -1.48
C SER A 199 -0.51 11.57 -0.59
N ILE A 200 0.62 10.98 -0.17
CA ILE A 200 0.66 9.86 0.77
C ILE A 200 0.06 10.24 2.13
N PHE A 201 0.34 11.45 2.65
CA PHE A 201 -0.33 11.92 3.86
C PHE A 201 -1.86 11.85 3.75
N PHE A 202 -2.43 12.33 2.65
CA PHE A 202 -3.88 12.29 2.44
C PHE A 202 -4.40 10.87 2.15
N LEU A 203 -3.68 10.04 1.39
CA LEU A 203 -4.08 8.66 1.09
C LEU A 203 -4.09 7.80 2.35
N VAL A 204 -3.01 7.81 3.14
CA VAL A 204 -2.91 7.09 4.42
C VAL A 204 -3.95 7.60 5.43
N THR A 205 -4.16 8.91 5.50
CA THR A 205 -5.22 9.48 6.35
C THR A 205 -6.61 9.03 5.89
N THR A 206 -6.90 9.04 4.59
CA THR A 206 -8.25 8.70 4.09
C THR A 206 -8.58 7.20 4.23
N ASP A 207 -7.58 6.33 4.09
CA ASP A 207 -7.74 4.88 4.26
C ASP A 207 -7.93 4.47 5.73
N ILE A 208 -7.11 5.03 6.63
CA ILE A 208 -7.05 4.59 8.03
C ILE A 208 -8.10 5.27 8.94
N LEU A 209 -8.49 6.53 8.69
CA LEU A 209 -9.19 7.40 9.65
C LEU A 209 -10.64 6.98 10.02
N GLY A 210 -10.77 5.94 10.85
CA GLY A 210 -11.99 5.37 11.44
C GLY A 210 -12.40 6.00 12.78
N TRP A 211 -12.30 7.32 12.93
CA TRP A 211 -12.52 8.07 14.18
C TRP A 211 -13.83 7.76 14.94
N SER A 212 -14.89 7.38 14.22
CA SER A 212 -16.23 7.20 14.82
C SER A 212 -16.38 6.03 15.80
N GLY A 213 -15.47 5.04 15.78
CA GLY A 213 -15.42 3.96 16.77
C GLY A 213 -14.64 4.32 18.04
N THR A 214 -13.84 5.39 18.03
CA THR A 214 -12.92 5.69 19.15
C THR A 214 -13.60 5.95 20.50
N PRO A 215 -14.80 6.56 20.60
CA PRO A 215 -15.46 6.74 21.90
C PRO A 215 -15.87 5.42 22.57
N PHE A 216 -16.17 4.39 21.77
CA PHE A 216 -16.50 3.06 22.25
C PHE A 216 -15.29 2.35 22.86
N VAL A 217 -14.10 2.54 22.27
CA VAL A 217 -12.84 2.04 22.84
C VAL A 217 -12.63 2.59 24.25
N PHE A 218 -12.81 3.91 24.44
CA PHE A 218 -12.74 4.53 25.76
C PHE A 218 -13.84 4.04 26.73
N ALA A 219 -15.04 3.70 26.23
CA ALA A 219 -16.08 3.07 27.05
C ALA A 219 -15.77 1.61 27.45
N SER A 220 -14.93 0.90 26.69
CA SER A 220 -14.48 -0.46 27.02
C SER A 220 -13.26 -0.48 27.97
N VAL A 221 -12.29 0.43 27.78
CA VAL A 221 -10.99 0.37 28.47
C VAL A 221 -10.71 1.49 29.48
N GLY A 222 -11.48 2.58 29.44
CA GLY A 222 -11.31 3.77 30.29
C GLY A 222 -10.27 4.77 29.76
N TYR A 223 -10.15 5.93 30.42
CA TYR A 223 -9.29 7.04 29.97
C TYR A 223 -7.80 6.65 29.86
N GLY A 224 -7.18 6.25 30.98
CA GLY A 224 -5.73 6.06 31.06
C GLY A 224 -5.25 4.94 30.13
N THR A 225 -5.92 3.78 30.21
CA THR A 225 -5.65 2.64 29.32
C THR A 225 -5.92 3.01 27.86
N GLY A 226 -7.00 3.74 27.56
CA GLY A 226 -7.34 4.13 26.19
C GLY A 226 -6.29 5.04 25.57
N VAL A 227 -5.86 6.09 26.28
CA VAL A 227 -4.80 6.99 25.80
C VAL A 227 -3.49 6.23 25.59
N ALA A 228 -3.07 5.43 26.57
CA ALA A 228 -1.84 4.66 26.48
C ALA A 228 -1.86 3.69 25.29
N LEU A 229 -2.95 2.96 25.09
CA LEU A 229 -3.09 2.03 23.98
C LEU A 229 -3.15 2.72 22.61
N TYR A 230 -3.89 3.83 22.46
CA TYR A 230 -3.92 4.60 21.20
C TYR A 230 -2.53 5.09 20.78
N VAL A 231 -1.70 5.51 21.75
CA VAL A 231 -0.30 5.91 21.51
C VAL A 231 0.58 4.71 21.19
N VAL A 232 0.50 3.61 21.95
CA VAL A 232 1.31 2.40 21.72
C VAL A 232 1.00 1.76 20.36
N PHE A 233 -0.28 1.55 20.02
CA PHE A 233 -0.66 1.03 18.70
C PHE A 233 -0.36 2.03 17.57
N GLY A 234 -0.43 3.33 17.83
CA GLY A 234 -0.02 4.37 16.88
C GLY A 234 1.49 4.34 16.55
N ILE A 235 2.33 4.15 17.58
CA ILE A 235 3.77 3.95 17.42
C ILE A 235 4.04 2.60 16.72
N ALA A 236 3.39 1.52 17.14
CA ALA A 236 3.55 0.21 16.53
C ALA A 236 3.18 0.20 15.04
N ALA A 237 2.10 0.87 14.63
CA ALA A 237 1.72 1.03 13.24
C ALA A 237 2.73 1.89 12.45
N SER A 238 3.26 2.95 13.08
CA SER A 238 4.37 3.74 12.51
C SER A 238 5.61 2.88 12.24
N LEU A 239 5.97 2.01 13.19
CA LEU A 239 7.11 1.09 13.07
C LEU A 239 6.89 0.07 11.95
N SER A 240 5.73 -0.59 11.89
CA SER A 240 5.36 -1.46 10.76
C SER A 240 5.49 -0.77 9.41
N GLY A 241 5.01 0.47 9.31
CA GLY A 241 5.12 1.26 8.09
C GLY A 241 6.57 1.60 7.72
N LEU A 242 7.41 1.94 8.70
CA LEU A 242 8.87 2.14 8.48
C LEU A 242 9.56 0.85 8.06
N MET A 243 9.13 -0.30 8.59
CA MET A 243 9.65 -1.62 8.25
C MET A 243 9.29 -1.98 6.80
N LEU A 244 8.03 -1.80 6.38
CA LEU A 244 7.60 -1.97 5.00
C LEU A 244 8.33 -1.00 4.05
N TRP A 245 8.49 0.26 4.43
CA TRP A 245 9.26 1.25 3.66
C TRP A 245 10.71 0.83 3.45
N LYS A 246 11.37 0.32 4.50
CA LYS A 246 12.75 -0.12 4.41
C LYS A 246 12.92 -1.33 3.50
N ILE A 247 11.98 -2.27 3.54
CA ILE A 247 11.97 -3.42 2.63
C ILE A 247 11.71 -2.95 1.20
N PHE A 248 10.70 -2.10 0.99
CA PHE A 248 10.32 -1.58 -0.33
C PHE A 248 11.50 -0.90 -1.03
N THR A 249 12.11 0.09 -0.37
CA THR A 249 13.25 0.86 -0.91
C THR A 249 14.49 0.01 -1.21
N THR A 250 14.62 -1.19 -0.62
CA THR A 250 15.79 -2.07 -0.80
C THR A 250 15.55 -3.28 -1.71
N LEU A 251 14.31 -3.51 -2.16
CA LEU A 251 13.96 -4.60 -3.07
C LEU A 251 13.23 -4.14 -4.35
N ASP A 252 12.65 -2.94 -4.41
CA ASP A 252 11.95 -2.41 -5.60
C ASP A 252 12.93 -1.80 -6.63
N SER A 253 12.72 -2.10 -7.91
CA SER A 253 13.45 -1.53 -9.06
C SER A 253 12.53 -1.43 -10.29
N SER A 254 12.89 -0.64 -11.30
CA SER A 254 12.14 -0.55 -12.57
C SER A 254 12.12 -1.86 -13.35
N ARG A 255 13.17 -2.68 -13.22
CA ARG A 255 13.27 -4.03 -13.80
C ARG A 255 12.34 -5.03 -13.12
N TYR A 256 12.24 -4.96 -11.79
CA TYR A 256 11.41 -5.83 -10.95
C TYR A 256 10.50 -4.98 -10.03
N PRO A 257 9.44 -4.33 -10.55
CA PRO A 257 8.62 -3.40 -9.76
C PRO A 257 7.81 -4.15 -8.70
N MET A 258 7.71 -3.64 -7.47
CA MET A 258 6.75 -4.17 -6.48
C MET A 258 5.42 -3.42 -6.56
N LEU A 259 4.33 -4.16 -6.76
CA LEU A 259 2.98 -3.61 -6.95
C LEU A 259 1.96 -4.16 -5.94
N SER A 260 2.24 -5.32 -5.33
CA SER A 260 1.37 -5.97 -4.34
C SER A 260 2.12 -6.27 -3.04
N TYR A 261 1.39 -6.28 -1.92
CA TYR A 261 1.92 -6.63 -0.61
C TYR A 261 2.56 -8.04 -0.59
N GLY A 262 1.98 -9.00 -1.32
CA GLY A 262 2.56 -10.34 -1.47
C GLY A 262 3.89 -10.40 -2.23
N ASP A 263 4.25 -9.37 -3.02
CA ASP A 263 5.54 -9.33 -3.73
C ASP A 263 6.73 -9.23 -2.76
N ILE A 264 6.52 -8.66 -1.56
CA ILE A 264 7.52 -8.65 -0.48
C ILE A 264 7.81 -10.08 -0.03
N PHE A 265 6.76 -10.86 0.25
CA PHE A 265 6.87 -12.23 0.73
C PHE A 265 7.38 -13.18 -0.34
N PHE A 266 7.11 -12.88 -1.62
CA PHE A 266 7.71 -13.56 -2.77
C PHE A 266 9.24 -13.47 -2.74
N ARG A 267 9.79 -12.25 -2.63
CA ARG A 267 11.24 -12.00 -2.73
C ARG A 267 12.02 -12.54 -1.54
N ILE A 268 11.40 -12.60 -0.36
CA ILE A 268 12.06 -13.03 0.89
C ILE A 268 11.88 -14.53 1.14
N PHE A 269 10.69 -15.09 0.91
CA PHE A 269 10.35 -16.46 1.31
C PHE A 269 9.86 -17.36 0.15
N GLY A 270 9.75 -16.82 -1.07
CA GLY A 270 9.45 -17.56 -2.29
C GLY A 270 7.96 -17.60 -2.71
N PRO A 271 7.61 -18.39 -3.75
CA PRO A 271 6.27 -18.37 -4.34
C PRO A 271 5.15 -18.82 -3.40
N LYS A 272 5.39 -19.81 -2.54
CA LYS A 272 4.36 -20.39 -1.65
C LYS A 272 3.82 -19.38 -0.64
N THR A 273 4.70 -18.56 -0.05
CA THR A 273 4.32 -17.50 0.89
C THR A 273 3.60 -16.34 0.21
N ARG A 274 3.96 -16.01 -1.05
CA ARG A 274 3.22 -15.04 -1.86
C ARG A 274 1.74 -15.45 -1.98
N HIS A 275 1.48 -16.68 -2.43
CA HIS A 275 0.09 -17.16 -2.59
C HIS A 275 -0.66 -17.19 -1.25
N PHE A 276 -0.03 -17.64 -0.15
CA PHE A 276 -0.64 -17.60 1.18
C PHE A 276 -1.06 -16.17 1.56
N ILE A 277 -0.14 -15.21 1.51
CA ILE A 277 -0.40 -13.81 1.87
C ILE A 277 -1.47 -13.20 0.97
N ASN A 278 -1.43 -13.46 -0.33
CA ASN A 278 -2.40 -12.91 -1.29
C ASN A 278 -3.81 -13.51 -1.12
N VAL A 279 -3.93 -14.81 -0.83
CA VAL A 279 -5.21 -15.45 -0.49
C VAL A 279 -5.76 -14.88 0.82
N THR A 280 -4.95 -14.78 1.88
CA THR A 280 -5.36 -14.19 3.16
C THR A 280 -5.75 -12.71 3.02
N GLN A 281 -5.05 -11.93 2.19
CA GLN A 281 -5.39 -10.55 1.86
C GLN A 281 -6.74 -10.47 1.14
N SER A 282 -6.98 -11.36 0.17
CA SER A 282 -8.26 -11.43 -0.55
C SER A 282 -9.43 -11.73 0.40
N LEU A 283 -9.21 -12.61 1.39
CA LEU A 283 -10.19 -12.97 2.41
C LEU A 283 -10.46 -11.80 3.38
N GLN A 284 -9.42 -11.08 3.81
CA GLN A 284 -9.61 -9.86 4.61
C GLN A 284 -10.48 -8.83 3.88
N GLN A 285 -10.19 -8.55 2.61
CA GLN A 285 -10.95 -7.58 1.81
C GLN A 285 -12.41 -8.02 1.60
N PHE A 286 -12.64 -9.32 1.41
CA PHE A 286 -13.98 -9.92 1.38
C PHE A 286 -14.72 -9.71 2.72
N CYS A 287 -14.06 -9.99 3.85
CA CYS A 287 -14.61 -9.74 5.18
C CYS A 287 -14.90 -8.24 5.44
N THR A 288 -14.08 -7.33 4.92
CA THR A 288 -14.32 -5.87 5.01
C THR A 288 -15.58 -5.46 4.24
N VAL A 289 -15.79 -5.99 3.02
CA VAL A 289 -17.03 -5.73 2.26
C VAL A 289 -18.26 -6.30 2.99
N MET A 290 -18.16 -7.51 3.54
CA MET A 290 -19.18 -8.14 4.38
C MET A 290 -19.56 -7.27 5.60
N VAL A 291 -18.56 -6.76 6.35
CA VAL A 291 -18.76 -5.80 7.46
C VAL A 291 -19.50 -4.55 6.99
N LEU A 292 -19.14 -4.00 5.82
CA LEU A 292 -19.76 -2.80 5.28
C LEU A 292 -21.21 -3.03 4.84
N ILE A 293 -21.55 -4.17 4.23
CA ILE A 293 -22.94 -4.52 3.91
C ILE A 293 -23.81 -4.50 5.18
N PHE A 294 -23.35 -5.16 6.25
CA PHE A 294 -24.07 -5.19 7.52
C PHE A 294 -24.17 -3.81 8.18
N SER A 295 -23.04 -3.11 8.30
CA SER A 295 -22.94 -1.78 8.92
C SER A 295 -23.86 -0.75 8.25
N LYS A 296 -23.86 -0.70 6.92
CA LYS A 296 -24.67 0.27 6.15
C LYS A 296 -26.13 -0.18 6.02
N GLY A 297 -26.42 -1.49 6.06
CA GLY A 297 -27.77 -2.02 6.21
C GLY A 297 -28.44 -1.55 7.51
N ARG A 298 -27.71 -1.55 8.65
CA ARG A 298 -28.21 -1.00 9.93
C ARG A 298 -28.58 0.47 9.81
N ILE A 299 -27.77 1.27 9.11
CA ILE A 299 -28.05 2.69 8.86
C ILE A 299 -29.35 2.86 8.06
N ILE A 300 -29.52 2.15 6.94
CA ILE A 300 -30.76 2.23 6.16
C ILE A 300 -31.98 1.86 7.01
N SER A 301 -31.89 0.81 7.85
CA SER A 301 -33.00 0.43 8.74
C SER A 301 -33.34 1.47 9.82
N LEU A 302 -32.39 2.32 10.22
CA LEU A 302 -32.63 3.44 11.12
C LEU A 302 -33.30 4.61 10.40
N LEU A 303 -32.93 4.87 9.14
CA LEU A 303 -33.53 5.93 8.30
C LEU A 303 -34.96 5.58 7.82
N ALA A 304 -35.20 4.32 7.44
CA ALA A 304 -36.50 3.86 6.95
C ALA A 304 -37.52 3.57 8.07
N GLY A 305 -37.07 3.53 9.33
CA GLY A 305 -37.90 3.15 10.47
C GLY A 305 -38.40 1.69 10.38
N PRO A 306 -39.51 1.35 11.06
CA PRO A 306 -40.03 -0.02 11.11
C PRO A 306 -40.71 -0.49 9.81
N HIS A 307 -40.78 0.35 8.77
CA HIS A 307 -41.53 0.07 7.55
C HIS A 307 -40.76 -0.83 6.55
N LEU A 308 -39.44 -0.98 6.70
CA LEU A 308 -38.63 -1.86 5.86
C LEU A 308 -38.03 -3.02 6.66
N CYS A 309 -38.19 -4.22 6.13
CA CYS A 309 -37.60 -5.46 6.62
C CYS A 309 -36.06 -5.38 6.57
N PHE A 310 -35.36 -5.71 7.66
CA PHE A 310 -33.90 -5.53 7.75
C PHE A 310 -33.09 -6.23 6.65
N ILE A 311 -33.47 -7.45 6.25
CA ILE A 311 -32.86 -8.14 5.11
C ILE A 311 -32.94 -7.32 3.80
N VAL A 312 -34.04 -6.59 3.57
CA VAL A 312 -34.23 -5.74 2.38
C VAL A 312 -33.26 -4.55 2.42
N CYS A 313 -33.01 -3.97 3.60
CA CYS A 313 -32.00 -2.92 3.77
C CYS A 313 -30.59 -3.42 3.37
N MET A 314 -30.24 -4.66 3.73
CA MET A 314 -28.96 -5.27 3.32
C MET A 314 -28.92 -5.60 1.81
N ILE A 315 -30.02 -6.09 1.24
CA ILE A 315 -30.15 -6.35 -0.21
C ILE A 315 -30.00 -5.05 -1.02
N ILE A 316 -30.53 -3.92 -0.54
CA ILE A 316 -30.34 -2.61 -1.18
C ILE A 316 -28.86 -2.23 -1.24
N ILE A 317 -28.12 -2.37 -0.13
CA ILE A 317 -26.66 -2.11 -0.12
C ILE A 317 -25.93 -3.05 -1.09
N MET A 318 -26.27 -4.33 -1.10
CA MET A 318 -25.69 -5.32 -2.01
C MET A 318 -25.97 -4.98 -3.49
N ALA A 319 -27.20 -4.57 -3.83
CA ALA A 319 -27.57 -4.21 -5.19
C ALA A 319 -26.86 -2.92 -5.67
N ILE A 320 -26.77 -1.90 -4.81
CA ILE A 320 -25.97 -0.69 -5.06
C ILE A 320 -24.50 -1.09 -5.27
N GLY A 321 -23.95 -1.93 -4.40
CA GLY A 321 -22.59 -2.46 -4.50
C GLY A 321 -22.31 -3.19 -5.82
N MET A 322 -23.24 -4.04 -6.28
CA MET A 322 -23.14 -4.72 -7.58
C MET A 322 -23.15 -3.74 -8.76
N VAL A 323 -24.09 -2.77 -8.77
CA VAL A 323 -24.21 -1.79 -9.86
C VAL A 323 -22.96 -0.92 -9.95
N PHE A 324 -22.53 -0.31 -8.85
CA PHE A 324 -21.36 0.57 -8.86
C PHE A 324 -20.03 -0.19 -8.92
N GLY A 325 -19.93 -1.39 -8.33
CA GLY A 325 -18.76 -2.27 -8.47
C GLY A 325 -18.54 -2.81 -9.88
N SER A 326 -19.55 -2.76 -10.76
CA SER A 326 -19.35 -3.03 -12.19
C SER A 326 -18.48 -1.98 -12.90
N ILE A 327 -18.33 -0.78 -12.32
CA ILE A 327 -17.58 0.35 -12.90
C ILE A 327 -16.08 0.12 -12.69
N ARG A 328 -15.43 -0.50 -13.68
CA ARG A 328 -14.01 -0.91 -13.61
C ARG A 328 -12.99 0.22 -13.36
N SER A 329 -13.30 1.48 -13.69
CA SER A 329 -12.31 2.58 -13.68
C SER A 329 -12.29 3.37 -12.36
N LEU A 330 -11.27 3.12 -11.55
CA LEU A 330 -10.98 3.87 -10.31
C LEU A 330 -10.63 5.34 -10.58
N GLN A 331 -10.12 5.70 -11.76
CA GLN A 331 -9.70 7.08 -12.08
C GLN A 331 -10.84 8.11 -11.95
N ARG A 332 -12.08 7.72 -12.23
CA ARG A 332 -13.25 8.61 -12.06
C ARG A 332 -13.71 8.74 -10.59
N LEU A 333 -13.23 7.87 -9.70
CA LEU A 333 -13.60 7.89 -8.28
C LEU A 333 -12.76 8.89 -7.47
N GLY A 334 -11.63 9.41 -7.98
CA GLY A 334 -10.75 10.30 -7.22
C GLY A 334 -11.44 11.55 -6.65
N TRP A 335 -12.34 12.18 -7.43
CA TRP A 335 -13.14 13.32 -6.95
C TRP A 335 -14.17 12.90 -5.89
N ILE A 336 -14.75 11.71 -6.01
CA ILE A 336 -15.71 11.14 -5.05
C ILE A 336 -15.00 10.79 -3.73
N CYS A 337 -13.77 10.27 -3.78
CA CYS A 337 -12.95 10.04 -2.60
C CYS A 337 -12.62 11.36 -1.86
N ASN A 338 -12.29 12.43 -2.59
CA ASN A 338 -12.08 13.75 -2.00
C ASN A 338 -13.37 14.29 -1.33
N LEU A 339 -14.54 14.10 -1.95
CA LEU A 339 -15.84 14.46 -1.35
C LEU A 339 -16.12 13.67 -0.06
N SER A 340 -15.76 12.38 -0.02
CA SER A 340 -15.87 11.51 1.16
C SER A 340 -15.09 12.04 2.37
N VAL A 341 -13.91 12.64 2.16
CA VAL A 341 -13.12 13.28 3.23
C VAL A 341 -13.90 14.45 3.86
N TRP A 342 -14.51 15.31 3.04
CA TRP A 342 -15.32 16.43 3.55
C TRP A 342 -16.56 15.97 4.31
N PHE A 343 -17.24 14.91 3.84
CA PHE A 343 -18.36 14.31 4.57
C PHE A 343 -17.93 13.78 5.96
N ASN A 344 -16.74 13.17 6.07
CA ASN A 344 -16.19 12.76 7.36
C ASN A 344 -15.89 13.96 8.28
N ILE A 345 -15.23 15.01 7.77
CA ILE A 345 -14.90 16.22 8.56
C ILE A 345 -16.18 16.93 9.05
N ILE A 346 -17.20 17.06 8.20
CA ILE A 346 -18.48 17.67 8.57
C ILE A 346 -19.20 16.84 9.63
N SER A 347 -19.19 15.50 9.49
CA SER A 347 -19.80 14.59 10.47
C SER A 347 -19.09 14.64 11.83
N PHE A 348 -17.75 14.69 11.82
CA PHE A 348 -16.91 14.80 13.01
C PHE A 348 -17.28 16.04 13.84
N ILE A 349 -17.31 17.21 13.21
CA ILE A 349 -17.66 18.47 13.87
C ILE A 349 -19.13 18.45 14.31
N SER A 350 -20.03 17.93 13.47
CA SER A 350 -21.46 17.83 13.79
C SER A 350 -21.72 17.00 15.04
N ILE A 351 -21.05 15.85 15.19
CA ILE A 351 -21.19 14.99 16.37
C ILE A 351 -20.62 15.67 17.62
N MET A 352 -19.46 16.33 17.54
CA MET A 352 -18.93 17.08 18.70
C MET A 352 -19.91 18.15 19.20
N VAL A 353 -20.52 18.92 18.28
CA VAL A 353 -21.54 19.92 18.62
C VAL A 353 -22.80 19.27 19.19
N ALA A 354 -23.22 18.12 18.64
CA ALA A 354 -24.39 17.40 19.12
C ALA A 354 -24.20 16.91 20.57
N VAL A 355 -23.06 16.25 20.83
CA VAL A 355 -22.69 15.66 22.12
C VAL A 355 -22.53 16.72 23.22
N ALA A 356 -22.04 17.91 22.88
CA ALA A 356 -21.86 19.00 23.85
C ALA A 356 -23.14 19.81 24.16
N LYS A 357 -24.20 19.67 23.35
CA LYS A 357 -25.44 20.49 23.47
C LYS A 357 -26.71 19.70 23.78
N TYR A 358 -26.77 18.40 23.50
CA TYR A 358 -27.99 17.60 23.57
C TYR A 358 -27.78 16.27 24.30
N ASP A 359 -28.84 15.78 24.94
CA ASP A 359 -28.89 14.48 25.62
C ASP A 359 -28.66 13.28 24.68
N ILE A 360 -28.22 12.17 25.25
CA ILE A 360 -28.00 10.88 24.57
C ILE A 360 -29.33 10.30 24.07
N TYR A 361 -29.33 9.69 22.87
CA TYR A 361 -30.42 8.85 22.38
C TYR A 361 -30.20 7.38 22.78
N TYR A 362 -30.87 6.99 23.86
CA TYR A 362 -30.70 5.68 24.53
C TYR A 362 -31.18 4.42 23.77
N PRO A 363 -32.26 4.43 22.94
CA PRO A 363 -32.82 3.18 22.39
C PRO A 363 -31.85 2.25 21.63
N PRO A 364 -30.94 2.73 20.76
CA PRO A 364 -29.99 1.86 20.07
C PRO A 364 -28.99 1.18 21.01
N ILE A 365 -28.67 1.82 22.15
CA ILE A 365 -27.76 1.25 23.14
C ILE A 365 -28.44 0.08 23.85
N PHE A 366 -29.65 0.28 24.38
CA PHE A 366 -30.40 -0.77 25.07
C PHE A 366 -30.86 -1.92 24.15
N GLY A 367 -30.90 -1.68 22.84
CA GLY A 367 -31.21 -2.69 21.82
C GLY A 367 -29.99 -3.48 21.32
N SER A 368 -28.75 -3.01 21.53
CA SER A 368 -27.54 -3.64 20.97
C SER A 368 -26.35 -3.80 21.92
N THR A 369 -26.56 -3.62 23.22
CA THR A 369 -25.54 -3.81 24.27
C THR A 369 -26.11 -4.58 25.47
N ILE A 370 -25.24 -5.17 26.29
CA ILE A 370 -25.62 -5.87 27.54
C ILE A 370 -25.85 -4.94 28.74
N LEU A 371 -25.80 -3.61 28.52
CA LEU A 371 -25.99 -2.62 29.58
C LEU A 371 -27.41 -2.72 30.19
N PRO A 372 -27.58 -2.37 31.48
CA PRO A 372 -28.90 -2.28 32.10
C PRO A 372 -29.83 -1.36 31.29
N LYS A 373 -31.05 -1.84 30.99
CA LYS A 373 -32.07 -1.13 30.18
C LYS A 373 -32.74 0.06 30.91
N GLN A 374 -32.01 0.70 31.81
CA GLN A 374 -32.45 1.81 32.64
C GLN A 374 -31.52 3.01 32.43
N LYS A 375 -32.09 4.23 32.41
CA LYS A 375 -31.32 5.48 32.30
C LYS A 375 -30.59 5.73 33.62
N ASN A 376 -29.35 5.26 33.71
CA ASN A 376 -28.44 5.55 34.81
C ASN A 376 -27.66 6.85 34.51
N PRO A 377 -27.12 7.54 35.53
CA PRO A 377 -26.23 8.67 35.30
C PRO A 377 -25.01 8.25 34.48
N VAL A 378 -24.50 9.17 33.66
CA VAL A 378 -23.25 8.98 32.93
C VAL A 378 -22.10 8.81 33.93
N LYS A 379 -21.29 7.78 33.72
CA LYS A 379 -20.06 7.49 34.47
C LYS A 379 -18.92 7.33 33.49
N THR A 380 -17.79 7.92 33.83
CA THR A 380 -16.51 7.74 33.13
C THR A 380 -15.50 7.13 34.10
N PHE A 381 -14.55 6.37 33.59
CA PHE A 381 -13.56 5.66 34.40
C PHE A 381 -12.15 6.05 34.00
N ALA A 382 -11.32 6.40 34.99
CA ALA A 382 -9.92 6.74 34.78
C ALA A 382 -9.08 5.51 34.44
N GLY A 383 -9.34 4.39 35.13
CA GLY A 383 -8.77 3.08 34.85
C GLY A 383 -9.74 2.14 34.13
N LEU A 384 -9.46 0.84 34.20
CA LEU A 384 -10.27 -0.22 33.57
C LEU A 384 -11.76 -0.11 33.96
N VAL A 385 -12.63 -0.22 32.96
CA VAL A 385 -14.09 -0.12 33.13
C VAL A 385 -14.62 -1.40 33.77
N PRO A 386 -15.34 -1.33 34.92
CA PRO A 386 -15.89 -2.52 35.57
C PRO A 386 -16.93 -3.24 34.72
N ASP A 387 -17.03 -4.57 34.87
CA ASP A 387 -17.92 -5.47 34.11
C ASP A 387 -19.39 -5.00 34.03
N ALA A 388 -19.91 -4.35 35.06
CA ALA A 388 -21.27 -3.82 35.11
C ALA A 388 -21.53 -2.68 34.09
N TYR A 389 -20.47 -2.10 33.51
CA TYR A 389 -20.50 -1.00 32.55
C TYR A 389 -19.96 -1.39 31.16
N GLN A 390 -19.56 -2.64 30.96
CA GLN A 390 -19.15 -3.15 29.65
C GLN A 390 -20.36 -3.28 28.71
N GLN A 391 -20.19 -2.90 27.44
CA GLN A 391 -21.28 -2.91 26.45
C GLN A 391 -21.49 -4.26 25.76
N GLN A 392 -20.48 -5.13 25.74
CA GLN A 392 -20.39 -6.23 24.78
C GLN A 392 -20.34 -7.61 25.43
N ALA A 393 -19.35 -7.79 26.29
CA ALA A 393 -19.05 -9.02 26.99
C ALA A 393 -18.52 -8.66 28.38
N ARG A 394 -18.57 -9.60 29.33
CA ARG A 394 -18.04 -9.37 30.69
C ARG A 394 -16.54 -9.68 30.78
N GLY A 395 -15.91 -9.21 31.85
CA GLY A 395 -14.50 -9.40 32.13
C GLY A 395 -13.56 -8.92 31.02
N PHE A 396 -12.45 -9.65 30.85
CA PHE A 396 -11.37 -9.29 29.93
C PHE A 396 -11.81 -9.29 28.45
N ALA A 397 -12.79 -10.11 28.06
CA ALA A 397 -13.32 -10.13 26.70
C ALA A 397 -13.96 -8.78 26.32
N GLY A 398 -14.73 -8.15 27.22
CA GLY A 398 -15.34 -6.83 26.97
C GLY A 398 -14.30 -5.73 26.73
N ILE A 399 -13.24 -5.72 27.55
CA ILE A 399 -12.10 -4.81 27.42
C ILE A 399 -11.40 -5.03 26.07
N PHE A 400 -11.10 -6.29 25.72
CA PHE A 400 -10.35 -6.61 24.50
C PHE A 400 -11.16 -6.39 23.21
N ASN A 401 -12.49 -6.56 23.21
CA ASN A 401 -13.33 -6.17 22.05
C ASN A 401 -13.21 -4.66 21.72
N GLY A 402 -13.00 -3.81 22.74
CA GLY A 402 -12.64 -2.40 22.54
C GLY A 402 -11.26 -2.23 21.90
N VAL A 403 -10.28 -3.05 22.33
CA VAL A 403 -8.92 -3.08 21.75
C VAL A 403 -8.94 -3.53 20.28
N ASP A 404 -9.73 -4.55 19.93
CA ASP A 404 -9.88 -5.00 18.54
C ASP A 404 -10.48 -3.92 17.63
N ASN A 405 -11.44 -3.14 18.13
CA ASN A 405 -12.01 -2.01 17.38
C ASN A 405 -10.94 -0.93 17.11
N MET A 406 -10.11 -0.61 18.10
CA MET A 406 -8.96 0.30 17.93
C MET A 406 -7.92 -0.25 16.94
N VAL A 407 -7.59 -1.54 17.00
CA VAL A 407 -6.63 -2.15 16.07
C VAL A 407 -7.20 -2.17 14.66
N TYR A 408 -8.47 -2.52 14.49
CA TYR A 408 -9.17 -2.41 13.21
C TYR A 408 -9.14 -0.97 12.67
N ALA A 409 -9.33 0.04 13.52
CA ALA A 409 -9.22 1.45 13.16
C ALA A 409 -7.78 1.94 12.88
N TYR A 410 -6.74 1.15 13.15
CA TYR A 410 -5.37 1.42 12.72
C TYR A 410 -4.90 0.52 11.56
N SER A 411 -5.78 -0.32 11.02
CA SER A 411 -5.46 -1.17 9.88
C SER A 411 -5.41 -0.37 8.58
N GLY A 412 -4.35 -0.59 7.79
CA GLY A 412 -4.15 0.07 6.49
C GLY A 412 -2.78 -0.19 5.84
N ALA A 413 -1.82 -0.75 6.60
CA ALA A 413 -0.48 -1.08 6.10
C ALA A 413 -0.47 -2.01 4.85
N ILE A 414 -1.55 -2.74 4.63
CA ILE A 414 -1.76 -3.61 3.46
C ILE A 414 -1.71 -2.84 2.12
N LEU A 415 -2.10 -1.56 2.10
CA LEU A 415 -2.06 -0.72 0.90
C LEU A 415 -0.72 0.03 0.73
N PHE A 416 0.17 0.03 1.72
CA PHE A 416 1.38 0.85 1.70
C PHE A 416 2.32 0.49 0.54
N VAL A 417 2.37 -0.78 0.12
CA VAL A 417 3.15 -1.20 -1.06
C VAL A 417 2.57 -0.59 -2.35
N SER A 418 1.25 -0.57 -2.49
CA SER A 418 0.59 0.09 -3.63
C SER A 418 0.88 1.60 -3.62
N PHE A 419 0.72 2.25 -2.46
CA PHE A 419 1.00 3.68 -2.32
C PHE A 419 2.47 4.02 -2.63
N MET A 420 3.44 3.22 -2.16
CA MET A 420 4.86 3.40 -2.50
C MET A 420 5.15 3.13 -3.98
N SER A 421 4.46 2.17 -4.61
CA SER A 421 4.62 1.89 -6.05
C SER A 421 4.18 3.03 -6.96
N GLU A 422 3.24 3.86 -6.49
CA GLU A 422 2.74 5.07 -7.17
C GLU A 422 3.56 6.34 -6.85
N MET A 423 4.46 6.29 -5.87
CA MET A 423 5.29 7.44 -5.48
C MET A 423 6.38 7.74 -6.49
N ARG A 424 6.54 9.03 -6.85
CA ARG A 424 7.67 9.51 -7.66
C ARG A 424 9.02 9.33 -6.96
N HIS A 425 9.06 9.56 -5.65
CA HIS A 425 10.24 9.37 -4.80
C HIS A 425 9.84 8.54 -3.56
N PRO A 426 9.86 7.21 -3.61
CA PRO A 426 9.44 6.36 -2.48
C PRO A 426 10.37 6.49 -1.25
N MET A 427 11.58 7.04 -1.43
CA MET A 427 12.46 7.44 -0.32
C MET A 427 11.82 8.46 0.64
N ASP A 428 10.82 9.23 0.18
CA ASP A 428 10.12 10.24 0.96
C ASP A 428 8.84 9.75 1.65
N PHE A 429 8.46 8.47 1.45
CA PHE A 429 7.23 7.88 2.00
C PHE A 429 7.10 8.06 3.52
N TRP A 430 8.19 7.85 4.26
CA TRP A 430 8.22 7.94 5.72
C TRP A 430 7.76 9.32 6.25
N LYS A 431 8.02 10.40 5.50
CA LYS A 431 7.59 11.77 5.86
C LYS A 431 6.07 11.85 5.89
N GLY A 432 5.41 11.42 4.81
CA GLY A 432 3.95 11.43 4.70
C GLY A 432 3.28 10.48 5.68
N MET A 433 3.84 9.28 5.84
CA MET A 433 3.33 8.26 6.74
C MET A 433 3.42 8.66 8.22
N ILE A 434 4.56 9.16 8.72
CA ILE A 434 4.67 9.59 10.13
C ILE A 434 3.75 10.79 10.39
N CYS A 435 3.69 11.76 9.48
CA CYS A 435 2.76 12.89 9.62
C CYS A 435 1.29 12.43 9.65
N ALA A 436 0.90 11.47 8.80
CA ALA A 436 -0.45 10.92 8.79
C ALA A 436 -0.75 10.17 10.09
N GLN A 437 0.14 9.29 10.53
CA GLN A 437 -0.07 8.47 11.72
C GLN A 437 -0.11 9.31 13.01
N ALA A 438 0.71 10.36 13.10
CA ALA A 438 0.63 11.35 14.19
C ALA A 438 -0.71 12.12 14.15
N PHE A 439 -1.15 12.57 12.98
CA PHE A 439 -2.43 13.26 12.81
C PHE A 439 -3.63 12.36 13.18
N ILE A 440 -3.66 11.12 12.69
CA ILE A 440 -4.69 10.11 13.02
C ILE A 440 -4.73 9.88 14.54
N CYS A 441 -3.59 9.68 15.19
CA CYS A 441 -3.50 9.47 16.64
C CYS A 441 -4.07 10.67 17.42
N ILE A 442 -3.71 11.91 17.02
CA ILE A 442 -4.26 13.13 17.63
C ILE A 442 -5.78 13.20 17.46
N VAL A 443 -6.29 12.94 16.25
CA VAL A 443 -7.74 12.97 15.96
C VAL A 443 -8.49 11.90 16.75
N TYR A 444 -7.93 10.69 16.88
CA TYR A 444 -8.54 9.59 17.63
C TYR A 444 -8.62 9.88 19.12
N LEU A 445 -7.52 10.37 19.71
CA LEU A 445 -7.47 10.79 21.10
C LEU A 445 -8.44 11.95 21.34
N PHE A 446 -8.38 13.02 20.55
CA PHE A 446 -9.21 14.21 20.72
C PHE A 446 -10.71 13.88 20.65
N PHE A 447 -11.15 13.17 19.62
CA PHE A 447 -12.57 12.82 19.45
C PHE A 447 -13.05 11.81 20.48
N GLY A 448 -12.26 10.75 20.72
CA GLY A 448 -12.63 9.69 21.65
C GLY A 448 -12.74 10.19 23.08
N LEU A 449 -11.75 10.96 23.54
CA LEU A 449 -11.77 11.60 24.87
C LEU A 449 -12.93 12.60 25.00
N PHE A 450 -13.14 13.46 23.99
CA PHE A 450 -14.21 14.44 24.03
C PHE A 450 -15.58 13.76 24.17
N VAL A 451 -15.91 12.82 23.27
CA VAL A 451 -17.22 12.17 23.29
C VAL A 451 -17.41 11.28 24.51
N TYR A 452 -16.38 10.55 24.94
CA TYR A 452 -16.44 9.73 26.16
C TYR A 452 -16.66 10.59 27.42
N SER A 453 -16.14 11.83 27.46
CA SER A 453 -16.35 12.74 28.59
C SER A 453 -17.82 13.13 28.81
N TYR A 454 -18.62 13.18 27.75
CA TYR A 454 -20.06 13.50 27.82
C TYR A 454 -20.95 12.26 27.86
N PHE A 455 -20.60 11.19 27.14
CA PHE A 455 -21.48 10.01 26.98
C PHE A 455 -21.08 8.81 27.87
N GLY A 456 -19.83 8.75 28.35
CA GLY A 456 -19.34 7.73 29.27
C GLY A 456 -19.61 6.29 28.80
N GLN A 457 -20.18 5.46 29.67
CA GLN A 457 -20.54 4.07 29.33
C GLN A 457 -21.50 3.93 28.14
N TYR A 458 -22.18 5.00 27.72
CA TYR A 458 -23.15 5.01 26.62
C TYR A 458 -22.53 5.34 25.25
N SER A 459 -21.20 5.51 25.15
CA SER A 459 -20.50 5.73 23.89
C SER A 459 -20.50 4.47 23.01
N ALA A 460 -21.49 4.34 22.12
CA ALA A 460 -21.65 3.18 21.24
C ALA A 460 -20.64 3.15 20.07
N SER A 461 -20.31 1.95 19.57
CA SER A 461 -19.38 1.75 18.44
C SER A 461 -19.81 2.38 17.11
N VAL A 462 -21.10 2.71 16.97
CA VAL A 462 -21.65 3.50 15.86
C VAL A 462 -22.22 4.79 16.43
N ILE A 463 -21.34 5.71 16.83
CA ILE A 463 -21.70 6.95 17.57
C ILE A 463 -22.80 7.78 16.87
N TYR A 464 -22.86 7.73 15.54
CA TYR A 464 -23.89 8.35 14.70
C TYR A 464 -25.33 8.00 15.09
N GLN A 465 -25.58 6.86 15.74
CA GLN A 465 -26.93 6.41 16.09
C GLN A 465 -27.43 6.95 17.43
N VAL A 466 -26.53 7.36 18.32
CA VAL A 466 -26.85 7.74 19.72
C VAL A 466 -26.90 9.24 19.98
N ILE A 467 -26.75 10.07 18.93
CA ILE A 467 -26.84 11.53 19.01
C ILE A 467 -28.28 12.05 18.87
N ASN A 468 -28.53 13.22 19.47
CA ASN A 468 -29.73 14.03 19.29
C ASN A 468 -29.35 15.45 18.81
N PRO A 469 -30.31 16.25 18.29
CA PRO A 469 -31.68 15.89 17.93
C PRO A 469 -31.74 14.97 16.70
N ALA A 470 -32.93 14.43 16.41
CA ALA A 470 -33.16 13.51 15.29
C ALA A 470 -32.67 14.06 13.93
N GLY A 471 -32.74 15.38 13.70
CA GLY A 471 -32.21 16.02 12.48
C GLY A 471 -30.70 15.84 12.30
N LEU A 472 -29.90 16.11 13.35
CA LEU A 472 -28.45 15.86 13.32
C LEU A 472 -28.15 14.37 13.22
N ARG A 473 -28.94 13.52 13.89
CA ARG A 473 -28.82 12.06 13.76
C ARG A 473 -28.99 11.61 12.32
N THR A 474 -30.08 11.97 11.65
CA THR A 474 -30.34 11.60 10.26
C THR A 474 -29.27 12.15 9.32
N PHE A 475 -28.89 13.42 9.45
CA PHE A 475 -27.83 14.05 8.66
C PHE A 475 -26.51 13.26 8.72
N ASN A 476 -26.02 12.97 9.92
CA ASN A 476 -24.79 12.22 10.14
C ASN A 476 -24.89 10.76 9.64
N ASN A 477 -26.06 10.12 9.77
CA ASN A 477 -26.27 8.78 9.24
C ASN A 477 -26.26 8.75 7.69
N VAL A 478 -26.79 9.78 7.01
CA VAL A 478 -26.68 9.91 5.55
C VAL A 478 -25.23 10.09 5.11
N LEU A 479 -24.46 10.96 5.77
CA LEU A 479 -23.04 11.16 5.44
C LEU A 479 -22.21 9.88 5.67
N ASN A 480 -22.46 9.14 6.77
CA ASN A 480 -21.85 7.85 7.04
C ASN A 480 -22.29 6.74 6.05
N LEU A 481 -23.52 6.81 5.52
CA LEU A 481 -23.99 5.92 4.46
C LEU A 481 -23.23 6.18 3.14
N LEU A 482 -23.12 7.45 2.73
CA LEU A 482 -22.42 7.84 1.49
C LEU A 482 -20.93 7.47 1.51
N THR A 483 -20.21 7.92 2.56
CA THR A 483 -18.79 7.56 2.77
C THR A 483 -18.59 6.04 2.85
N GLY A 484 -19.53 5.34 3.49
CA GLY A 484 -19.56 3.89 3.60
C GLY A 484 -19.71 3.13 2.28
N LEU A 485 -20.58 3.61 1.40
CA LEU A 485 -20.76 3.03 0.06
C LEU A 485 -19.52 3.23 -0.80
N ILE A 486 -18.88 4.42 -0.73
CA ILE A 486 -17.63 4.72 -1.42
C ILE A 486 -16.52 3.76 -0.96
N ALA A 487 -16.37 3.56 0.35
CA ALA A 487 -15.42 2.60 0.92
C ALA A 487 -15.73 1.14 0.48
N ALA A 488 -17.00 0.74 0.48
CA ALA A 488 -17.40 -0.62 0.09
C ALA A 488 -17.07 -0.91 -1.39
N ILE A 489 -17.26 0.07 -2.28
CA ILE A 489 -16.87 -0.03 -3.70
C ILE A 489 -15.35 -0.12 -3.85
N LEU A 490 -14.58 0.70 -3.11
CA LEU A 490 -13.11 0.68 -3.14
C LEU A 490 -12.55 -0.67 -2.69
N TYR A 491 -12.96 -1.16 -1.51
CA TYR A 491 -12.51 -2.45 -0.99
C TYR A 491 -13.00 -3.63 -1.84
N PHE A 492 -14.18 -3.54 -2.45
CA PHE A 492 -14.62 -4.50 -3.47
C PHE A 492 -13.68 -4.52 -4.68
N HIS A 493 -13.29 -3.37 -5.25
CA HIS A 493 -12.39 -3.35 -6.40
C HIS A 493 -11.01 -3.92 -6.08
N VAL A 494 -10.44 -3.59 -4.91
CA VAL A 494 -9.15 -4.13 -4.46
C VAL A 494 -9.29 -5.64 -4.20
N GLY A 495 -10.28 -6.06 -3.41
CA GLY A 495 -10.52 -7.46 -3.06
C GLY A 495 -10.81 -8.34 -4.28
N MET A 496 -11.77 -7.96 -5.13
CA MET A 496 -12.12 -8.69 -6.35
C MET A 496 -10.94 -8.75 -7.34
N LYS A 497 -10.09 -7.71 -7.41
CA LYS A 497 -8.87 -7.76 -8.23
C LYS A 497 -7.90 -8.82 -7.70
N THR A 498 -7.67 -8.86 -6.38
CA THR A 498 -6.84 -9.89 -5.75
C THR A 498 -7.44 -11.28 -5.94
N VAL A 499 -8.73 -11.49 -5.68
CA VAL A 499 -9.42 -12.78 -5.89
C VAL A 499 -9.28 -13.24 -7.34
N TYR A 500 -9.52 -12.35 -8.33
CA TYR A 500 -9.44 -12.73 -9.73
C TYR A 500 -8.01 -13.15 -10.12
N ILE A 501 -6.99 -12.37 -9.76
CA ILE A 501 -5.61 -12.68 -10.12
C ILE A 501 -5.13 -13.94 -9.39
N GLU A 502 -5.23 -13.95 -8.08
CA GLU A 502 -4.47 -14.87 -7.22
C GLU A 502 -5.21 -16.21 -7.03
N VAL A 503 -6.55 -16.21 -7.06
CA VAL A 503 -7.33 -17.45 -7.05
C VAL A 503 -7.63 -17.90 -8.48
N PHE A 504 -8.27 -17.05 -9.29
CA PHE A 504 -8.78 -17.51 -10.58
C PHE A 504 -7.71 -17.63 -11.67
N GLN A 505 -6.80 -16.67 -11.83
CA GLN A 505 -5.75 -16.78 -12.86
C GLN A 505 -4.60 -17.69 -12.42
N GLU A 506 -4.12 -17.57 -11.18
CA GLU A 506 -2.96 -18.36 -10.75
C GLU A 506 -3.31 -19.81 -10.39
N VAL A 507 -4.39 -20.08 -9.67
CA VAL A 507 -4.81 -21.45 -9.30
C VAL A 507 -5.66 -22.09 -10.41
N PHE A 508 -6.77 -21.45 -10.80
CA PHE A 508 -7.70 -22.00 -11.80
C PHE A 508 -7.32 -21.74 -13.28
N LYS A 509 -6.18 -21.10 -13.55
CA LYS A 509 -5.66 -20.80 -14.91
C LYS A 509 -6.63 -20.01 -15.80
N PHE A 510 -7.43 -19.11 -15.21
CA PHE A 510 -8.30 -18.20 -15.95
C PHE A 510 -7.48 -17.21 -16.81
N PRO A 511 -8.06 -16.71 -17.92
CA PRO A 511 -7.36 -15.82 -18.83
C PRO A 511 -7.02 -14.44 -18.21
N PRO A 512 -6.07 -13.69 -18.78
CA PRO A 512 -5.76 -12.31 -18.38
C PRO A 512 -7.00 -11.40 -18.36
N ILE A 513 -7.19 -10.57 -17.32
CA ILE A 513 -8.37 -9.68 -17.18
C ILE A 513 -8.48 -8.65 -18.32
N ALA A 514 -7.40 -8.41 -19.07
CA ALA A 514 -7.41 -7.59 -20.28
C ALA A 514 -8.20 -8.24 -21.43
N THR A 515 -8.19 -9.57 -21.52
CA THR A 515 -8.87 -10.31 -22.59
C THR A 515 -10.38 -10.14 -22.53
N LYS A 516 -11.06 -10.25 -23.69
CA LYS A 516 -12.53 -10.21 -23.76
C LYS A 516 -13.18 -11.29 -22.88
N ARG A 517 -12.59 -12.49 -22.79
CA ARG A 517 -13.05 -13.57 -21.89
C ARG A 517 -12.89 -13.19 -20.41
N GLY A 518 -11.73 -12.66 -20.03
CA GLY A 518 -11.48 -12.22 -18.65
C GLY A 518 -12.41 -11.09 -18.21
N LYS A 519 -12.76 -10.16 -19.11
CA LYS A 519 -13.76 -9.11 -18.88
C LYS A 519 -15.15 -9.69 -18.57
N TRP A 520 -15.63 -10.67 -19.33
CA TRP A 520 -16.91 -11.34 -19.04
C TRP A 520 -16.89 -12.12 -17.72
N MET A 521 -15.79 -12.83 -17.43
CA MET A 521 -15.65 -13.56 -16.16
C MET A 521 -15.65 -12.62 -14.95
N TRP A 522 -15.07 -11.42 -15.07
CA TRP A 522 -15.15 -10.38 -14.04
C TRP A 522 -16.60 -9.94 -13.76
N PHE A 523 -17.39 -9.70 -14.81
CA PHE A 523 -18.80 -9.33 -14.67
C PHE A 523 -19.69 -10.44 -14.09
N ALA A 524 -19.30 -11.71 -14.21
CA ALA A 524 -19.97 -12.83 -13.55
C ALA A 524 -19.52 -13.00 -12.08
N LEU A 525 -18.22 -12.84 -11.80
CA LEU A 525 -17.65 -13.01 -10.46
C LEU A 525 -18.00 -11.88 -9.49
N GLY A 526 -18.12 -10.64 -9.98
CA GLY A 526 -18.48 -9.49 -9.13
C GLY A 526 -19.81 -9.68 -8.39
N PRO A 527 -20.94 -9.94 -9.08
CA PRO A 527 -22.22 -10.27 -8.45
C PRO A 527 -22.14 -11.45 -7.49
N LEU A 528 -21.42 -12.53 -7.86
CA LEU A 528 -21.24 -13.69 -6.99
C LEU A 528 -20.52 -13.32 -5.68
N TYR A 529 -19.46 -12.52 -5.75
CA TYR A 529 -18.74 -11.99 -4.58
C TYR A 529 -19.68 -11.19 -3.66
N TRP A 530 -20.49 -10.29 -4.22
CA TRP A 530 -21.48 -9.51 -3.46
C TRP A 530 -22.56 -10.39 -2.80
N ILE A 531 -23.06 -11.41 -3.51
CA ILE A 531 -24.06 -12.35 -2.98
C ILE A 531 -23.48 -13.15 -1.82
N VAL A 532 -22.28 -13.73 -1.97
CA VAL A 532 -21.65 -14.52 -0.89
C VAL A 532 -21.28 -13.62 0.30
N ALA A 533 -20.80 -12.39 0.07
CA ALA A 533 -20.56 -11.42 1.13
C ALA A 533 -21.85 -11.04 1.88
N PHE A 534 -22.96 -10.84 1.17
CA PHE A 534 -24.26 -10.59 1.78
C PHE A 534 -24.76 -11.77 2.61
N LEU A 535 -24.66 -13.02 2.12
CA LEU A 535 -25.12 -14.20 2.84
C LEU A 535 -24.36 -14.39 4.17
N ILE A 536 -23.04 -14.24 4.16
CA ILE A 536 -22.24 -14.38 5.39
C ILE A 536 -22.47 -13.18 6.32
N ALA A 537 -22.61 -11.96 5.79
CA ALA A 537 -22.99 -10.77 6.58
C ALA A 537 -24.36 -10.95 7.26
N ALA A 538 -25.32 -11.57 6.58
CA ALA A 538 -26.66 -11.77 7.10
C ALA A 538 -26.71 -12.88 8.18
N ALA A 539 -25.83 -13.88 8.09
CA ALA A 539 -25.74 -14.97 9.04
C ALA A 539 -25.31 -14.54 10.45
N VAL A 540 -24.50 -13.47 10.61
CA VAL A 540 -23.97 -13.02 11.91
C VAL A 540 -24.45 -11.60 12.24
N PRO A 541 -25.59 -11.42 12.94
CA PRO A 541 -26.20 -10.11 13.20
C PRO A 541 -25.50 -9.26 14.28
N ASN A 542 -24.19 -9.39 14.47
CA ASN A 542 -23.42 -8.62 15.45
C ASN A 542 -22.24 -7.91 14.75
N LEU A 543 -22.40 -6.60 14.49
CA LEU A 543 -21.38 -5.79 13.81
C LEU A 543 -20.04 -5.85 14.53
N ASN A 544 -20.07 -5.69 15.86
CA ASN A 544 -18.86 -5.59 16.65
C ASN A 544 -18.17 -6.95 16.78
N GLY A 545 -18.91 -8.04 16.92
CA GLY A 545 -18.34 -9.40 16.92
C GLY A 545 -17.69 -9.75 15.58
N ILE A 546 -18.31 -9.38 14.45
CA ILE A 546 -17.66 -9.51 13.13
C ILE A 546 -16.41 -8.63 13.04
N VAL A 547 -16.50 -7.34 13.39
CA VAL A 547 -15.38 -6.39 13.32
C VAL A 547 -14.22 -6.83 14.22
N GLY A 548 -14.52 -7.33 15.43
CA GLY A 548 -13.54 -7.89 16.35
C GLY A 548 -12.86 -9.12 15.78
N PHE A 549 -13.64 -10.08 15.24
CA PHE A 549 -13.09 -11.29 14.62
C PHE A 549 -12.21 -10.99 13.40
N VAL A 550 -12.66 -10.13 12.49
CA VAL A 550 -11.91 -9.72 11.29
C VAL A 550 -10.70 -8.85 11.66
N GLY A 551 -10.86 -8.01 12.69
CA GLY A 551 -9.82 -7.19 13.29
C GLY A 551 -8.69 -8.05 13.85
N GLY A 552 -9.02 -8.89 14.85
CA GLY A 552 -8.10 -9.81 15.51
C GLY A 552 -7.42 -10.77 14.55
N LEU A 553 -8.18 -11.46 13.69
CA LEU A 553 -7.61 -12.52 12.84
C LEU A 553 -6.81 -12.00 11.64
N PHE A 554 -7.26 -10.92 10.98
CA PHE A 554 -6.63 -10.44 9.75
C PHE A 554 -5.98 -9.06 9.91
N ALA A 555 -6.72 -8.07 10.42
CA ALA A 555 -6.27 -6.68 10.44
C ALA A 555 -5.01 -6.49 11.32
N VAL A 556 -4.94 -7.16 12.48
CA VAL A 556 -3.72 -7.23 13.31
C VAL A 556 -2.54 -7.80 12.51
N ASN A 557 -2.74 -8.90 11.79
CA ASN A 557 -1.64 -9.59 11.13
C ASN A 557 -1.07 -8.79 9.95
N PHE A 558 -1.91 -8.20 9.08
CA PHE A 558 -1.41 -7.36 7.99
C PHE A 558 -0.79 -6.03 8.44
N SER A 559 -1.17 -5.54 9.62
CA SER A 559 -0.72 -4.24 10.13
C SER A 559 0.46 -4.32 11.12
N TYR A 560 0.68 -5.45 11.79
CA TYR A 560 1.71 -5.62 12.82
C TYR A 560 2.57 -6.87 12.59
N SER A 561 1.96 -8.07 12.57
CA SER A 561 2.69 -9.34 12.52
C SER A 561 3.47 -9.55 11.21
N PHE A 562 2.81 -9.40 10.06
CA PHE A 562 3.38 -9.63 8.73
C PHE A 562 4.47 -8.60 8.36
N PRO A 563 4.32 -7.28 8.61
CA PRO A 563 5.43 -6.33 8.48
C PRO A 563 6.66 -6.73 9.30
N GLY A 564 6.42 -7.20 10.54
CA GLY A 564 7.46 -7.74 11.42
C GLY A 564 8.20 -8.95 10.85
N ILE A 565 7.45 -9.97 10.40
CA ILE A 565 7.99 -11.21 9.82
C ILE A 565 8.79 -10.91 8.54
N ALA A 566 8.26 -10.06 7.66
CA ALA A 566 8.94 -9.66 6.44
C ALA A 566 10.26 -8.93 6.73
N TYR A 567 10.25 -7.98 7.68
CA TYR A 567 11.47 -7.25 8.05
C TYR A 567 12.53 -8.15 8.69
N LEU A 568 12.11 -9.08 9.56
CA LEU A 568 13.00 -10.05 10.17
C LEU A 568 13.64 -10.94 9.09
N GLY A 569 12.86 -11.50 8.16
CA GLY A 569 13.36 -12.30 7.05
C GLY A 569 14.33 -11.54 6.14
N TRP A 570 13.93 -10.35 5.69
CA TRP A 570 14.76 -9.47 4.85
C TRP A 570 16.09 -9.10 5.55
N SER A 571 16.04 -8.69 6.81
CA SER A 571 17.22 -8.22 7.54
C SER A 571 18.15 -9.38 7.91
N VAL A 572 17.63 -10.56 8.24
CA VAL A 572 18.46 -11.76 8.50
C VAL A 572 19.16 -12.22 7.23
N GLN A 573 18.47 -12.28 6.08
CA GLN A 573 19.11 -12.64 4.81
C GLN A 573 20.17 -11.62 4.40
N SER A 574 19.85 -10.32 4.52
CA SER A 574 20.78 -9.22 4.25
C SER A 574 21.99 -9.18 5.20
N ALA A 575 21.83 -9.69 6.43
CA ALA A 575 22.93 -9.80 7.39
C ALA A 575 23.78 -11.06 7.14
N ALA A 576 23.17 -12.16 6.68
CA ALA A 576 23.85 -13.45 6.50
C ALA A 576 24.88 -13.49 5.35
N GLU A 577 24.85 -12.50 4.46
CA GLU A 577 25.81 -12.27 3.37
C GLU A 577 27.27 -12.29 3.87
N LEU A 578 28.08 -13.10 3.20
CA LEU A 578 29.53 -13.20 3.37
C LEU A 578 30.27 -12.32 2.34
N PRO A 579 31.54 -11.91 2.61
CA PRO A 579 32.38 -11.28 1.60
C PRO A 579 32.55 -12.22 0.38
N GLY A 580 32.29 -11.71 -0.82
CA GLY A 580 32.31 -12.50 -2.07
C GLY A 580 30.94 -12.99 -2.53
N GLU A 581 29.92 -13.00 -1.67
CA GLU A 581 28.53 -13.28 -2.09
C GLU A 581 27.87 -12.05 -2.72
N GLY A 582 27.07 -12.27 -3.76
CA GLY A 582 26.36 -11.21 -4.47
C GLY A 582 25.81 -11.65 -5.81
N PHE A 583 25.13 -10.74 -6.49
CA PHE A 583 24.76 -10.90 -7.90
C PHE A 583 25.81 -10.20 -8.77
N ASN A 584 26.42 -10.93 -9.70
CA ASN A 584 27.31 -10.34 -10.69
C ASN A 584 26.51 -10.00 -11.97
N PRO A 585 26.38 -8.72 -12.36
CA PRO A 585 25.64 -8.33 -13.55
C PRO A 585 26.29 -8.80 -14.87
N GLU A 586 27.59 -9.10 -14.89
CA GLU A 586 28.33 -9.49 -16.10
C GLU A 586 28.14 -10.97 -16.44
N THR A 587 28.12 -11.84 -15.42
CA THR A 587 27.88 -13.28 -15.59
C THR A 587 26.41 -13.67 -15.44
N GLY A 588 25.57 -12.81 -14.84
CA GLY A 588 24.18 -13.11 -14.52
C GLY A 588 24.01 -14.11 -13.36
N GLU A 589 25.09 -14.51 -12.70
CA GLU A 589 25.06 -15.50 -11.62
C GLU A 589 24.97 -14.84 -10.23
N SER A 590 24.20 -15.46 -9.35
CA SER A 590 24.17 -15.13 -7.92
C SER A 590 25.09 -16.07 -7.14
N VAL A 591 26.24 -15.57 -6.72
CA VAL A 591 27.21 -16.32 -5.91
C VAL A 591 26.72 -16.38 -4.47
N VAL A 592 26.49 -17.61 -3.99
CA VAL A 592 26.07 -17.92 -2.61
C VAL A 592 26.94 -19.07 -2.10
N HIS A 593 27.71 -18.85 -1.04
CA HIS A 593 28.66 -19.82 -0.51
C HIS A 593 28.00 -20.80 0.47
N ASP A 594 27.03 -20.33 1.27
CA ASP A 594 26.31 -21.15 2.26
C ASP A 594 24.78 -21.06 2.09
N SER A 595 24.09 -22.18 2.33
CA SER A 595 22.62 -22.26 2.41
C SER A 595 22.12 -22.87 3.73
N GLY A 596 20.80 -22.92 3.91
CA GLY A 596 20.17 -23.59 5.06
C GLY A 596 20.27 -22.86 6.40
N THR A 597 20.03 -23.60 7.49
CA THR A 597 19.84 -23.06 8.85
C THR A 597 21.07 -22.32 9.41
N LYS A 598 22.28 -22.76 9.05
CA LYS A 598 23.54 -22.09 9.44
C LYS A 598 23.60 -20.64 8.94
N ARG A 599 23.16 -20.38 7.70
CA ARG A 599 23.07 -19.04 7.11
C ARG A 599 22.12 -18.14 7.91
N TRP A 600 20.93 -18.65 8.23
CA TRP A 600 19.92 -17.92 9.00
C TRP A 600 20.38 -17.63 10.43
N ALA A 601 20.96 -18.59 11.13
CA ALA A 601 21.51 -18.39 12.47
C ALA A 601 22.64 -17.34 12.47
N ARG A 602 23.56 -17.39 11.50
CA ARG A 602 24.61 -16.38 11.32
C ARG A 602 24.03 -14.98 11.10
N GLY A 603 23.05 -14.84 10.20
CA GLY A 603 22.39 -13.56 9.94
C GLY A 603 21.69 -13.00 11.18
N PHE A 604 20.95 -13.84 11.89
CA PHE A 604 20.23 -13.47 13.12
C PHE A 604 21.18 -13.02 14.24
N MET A 605 22.31 -13.71 14.43
CA MET A 605 23.28 -13.33 15.47
C MET A 605 24.06 -12.06 15.12
N LYS A 606 24.34 -11.79 13.82
CA LYS A 606 25.11 -10.62 13.37
C LYS A 606 24.46 -9.27 13.72
N ARG A 607 23.12 -9.23 13.83
CA ARG A 607 22.36 -8.03 14.26
C ARG A 607 21.33 -8.35 15.34
N TRP A 608 21.71 -9.20 16.32
CA TRP A 608 20.82 -9.68 17.37
C TRP A 608 20.05 -8.56 18.10
N TYR A 609 20.67 -7.39 18.28
CA TYR A 609 20.10 -6.21 18.93
C TYR A 609 18.93 -5.56 18.15
N ILE A 610 18.78 -5.85 16.85
CA ILE A 610 17.59 -5.50 16.05
C ILE A 610 16.65 -6.69 15.97
N HIS A 611 17.20 -7.89 15.77
CA HIS A 611 16.43 -9.10 15.53
C HIS A 611 15.64 -9.58 16.75
N ILE A 612 16.18 -9.51 17.97
CA ILE A 612 15.46 -9.91 19.18
C ILE A 612 14.25 -8.99 19.46
N PRO A 613 14.38 -7.64 19.49
CA PRO A 613 13.21 -6.76 19.61
C PRO A 613 12.18 -6.94 18.48
N CYS A 614 12.63 -7.15 17.24
CA CYS A 614 11.74 -7.43 16.11
C CYS A 614 10.98 -8.77 16.28
N THR A 615 11.63 -9.82 16.81
CA THR A 615 10.97 -11.10 17.11
C THR A 615 9.96 -10.95 18.24
N ILE A 616 10.28 -10.19 19.30
CA ILE A 616 9.33 -9.88 20.39
C ILE A 616 8.12 -9.12 19.82
N TYR A 617 8.34 -8.14 18.94
CA TYR A 617 7.26 -7.41 18.26
C TYR A 617 6.35 -8.32 17.41
N VAL A 618 6.93 -9.26 16.65
CA VAL A 618 6.17 -10.27 15.89
C VAL A 618 5.35 -11.16 16.83
N LEU A 619 5.95 -11.66 17.91
CA LEU A 619 5.26 -12.51 18.88
C LEU A 619 4.13 -11.75 19.60
N ALA A 620 4.34 -10.46 19.92
CA ALA A 620 3.30 -9.60 20.48
C ALA A 620 2.14 -9.36 19.50
N GLY A 621 2.42 -9.16 18.21
CA GLY A 621 1.41 -9.07 17.15
C GLY A 621 0.58 -10.36 17.01
N LEU A 622 1.24 -11.52 16.97
CA LEU A 622 0.58 -12.83 16.92
C LEU A 622 -0.23 -13.13 18.19
N ALA A 623 0.30 -12.79 19.37
CA ALA A 623 -0.44 -12.93 20.63
C ALA A 623 -1.67 -12.02 20.68
N THR A 624 -1.54 -10.77 20.23
CA THR A 624 -2.67 -9.82 20.10
C THR A 624 -3.73 -10.35 19.15
N SER A 625 -3.32 -10.93 18.02
CA SER A 625 -4.24 -11.56 17.06
C SER A 625 -4.99 -12.76 17.66
N GLY A 626 -4.30 -13.62 18.41
CA GLY A 626 -4.91 -14.75 19.13
C GLY A 626 -5.89 -14.29 20.20
N MET A 627 -5.51 -13.32 21.04
CA MET A 627 -6.38 -12.75 22.08
C MET A 627 -7.61 -12.05 21.50
N GLY A 628 -7.47 -11.30 20.40
CA GLY A 628 -8.59 -10.63 19.74
C GLY A 628 -9.57 -11.59 19.09
N THR A 629 -9.04 -12.61 18.40
CA THR A 629 -9.88 -13.67 17.82
C THR A 629 -10.64 -14.42 18.92
N TRP A 630 -9.99 -14.72 20.04
CA TRP A 630 -10.66 -15.33 21.21
C TRP A 630 -11.71 -14.42 21.84
N ALA A 631 -11.39 -13.14 22.11
CA ALA A 631 -12.32 -12.19 22.73
C ALA A 631 -13.55 -11.91 21.86
N ALA A 632 -13.39 -11.89 20.54
CA ALA A 632 -14.50 -11.80 19.59
C ALA A 632 -15.37 -13.07 19.62
N VAL A 633 -14.77 -14.26 19.71
CA VAL A 633 -15.50 -15.53 19.82
C VAL A 633 -16.27 -15.62 21.14
N GLU A 634 -15.66 -15.30 22.28
CA GLU A 634 -16.36 -15.24 23.58
C GLU A 634 -17.51 -14.23 23.56
N GLY A 635 -17.29 -13.03 22.99
CA GLY A 635 -18.35 -12.03 22.83
C GLY A 635 -19.49 -12.47 21.92
N LEU A 636 -19.21 -13.29 20.90
CA LEU A 636 -20.24 -13.93 20.07
C LEU A 636 -20.98 -15.04 20.85
N ILE A 637 -20.29 -15.82 21.68
CA ILE A 637 -20.88 -16.86 22.54
C ILE A 637 -21.78 -16.23 23.62
N GLU A 638 -21.37 -15.15 24.29
CA GLU A 638 -22.23 -14.46 25.27
C GLU A 638 -23.48 -13.84 24.62
N VAL A 639 -23.38 -13.33 23.38
CA VAL A 639 -24.51 -12.71 22.67
C VAL A 639 -25.47 -13.75 22.07
N PHE A 640 -24.98 -14.91 21.60
CA PHE A 640 -25.78 -15.96 20.97
C PHE A 640 -26.08 -17.18 21.85
N GLY A 641 -25.56 -17.21 23.07
CA GLY A 641 -25.70 -18.33 24.01
C GLY A 641 -27.09 -18.47 24.64
N PRO A 642 -27.24 -19.36 25.65
CA PRO A 642 -28.52 -19.62 26.31
C PRO A 642 -29.10 -18.35 26.98
N GLY A 643 -30.20 -17.83 26.43
CA GLY A 643 -30.81 -16.56 26.85
C GLY A 643 -30.36 -15.32 26.05
N GLY A 644 -29.45 -15.49 25.09
CA GLY A 644 -29.01 -14.48 24.13
C GLY A 644 -30.00 -14.26 22.97
N THR A 645 -29.59 -13.46 21.98
CA THR A 645 -30.45 -13.08 20.85
C THR A 645 -30.44 -14.11 19.74
N VAL A 646 -31.52 -14.89 19.58
CA VAL A 646 -31.75 -15.80 18.43
C VAL A 646 -32.08 -15.09 17.12
N ALA A 647 -32.02 -13.75 17.08
CA ALA A 647 -32.27 -12.97 15.87
C ALA A 647 -31.24 -13.35 14.80
N THR A 648 -31.68 -13.52 13.55
CA THR A 648 -30.83 -13.60 12.35
C THR A 648 -31.12 -12.38 11.48
N SER A 649 -30.14 -11.89 10.70
CA SER A 649 -30.38 -10.73 9.81
C SER A 649 -31.32 -11.05 8.65
N TYR A 650 -31.63 -12.34 8.44
CA TYR A 650 -32.59 -12.82 7.48
C TYR A 650 -34.04 -12.48 7.85
N GLY A 651 -34.30 -12.08 9.10
CA GLY A 651 -35.62 -11.60 9.54
C GLY A 651 -35.88 -10.11 9.23
N CYS A 652 -37.10 -9.67 9.50
CA CYS A 652 -37.47 -8.25 9.35
C CYS A 652 -37.10 -7.37 10.54
N ARG A 653 -36.90 -7.94 11.74
CA ARG A 653 -36.50 -7.19 12.93
C ARG A 653 -35.07 -6.69 12.77
N SER A 654 -34.87 -5.38 12.78
CA SER A 654 -33.54 -4.77 12.73
C SER A 654 -32.83 -4.92 14.08
N PRO A 655 -31.52 -5.22 14.13
CA PRO A 655 -30.71 -5.18 15.35
C PRO A 655 -30.43 -3.75 15.86
N VAL A 656 -31.22 -2.77 15.43
CA VAL A 656 -31.24 -1.37 15.93
C VAL A 656 -32.58 -1.05 16.59
N TRP A 657 -33.66 -1.76 16.23
CA TRP A 657 -35.01 -1.59 16.78
C TRP A 657 -35.34 -2.80 17.66
N GLY A 658 -35.37 -2.54 18.98
CA GLY A 658 -35.34 -3.54 20.06
C GLY A 658 -36.37 -4.67 19.98
#